data_AF-A0A3N1XUU9-F1
#
_entry.id   AF-A0A3N1XUU9-F1
#
_cell.length_a   1.000
_cell.length_b   1.000
_cell.length_c   1.000
_cell.angle_alpha   90.00
_cell.angle_beta   90.00
_cell.angle_gamma   90.00
#
_symmetry.space_group_name_H-M   'P 1'
#
loop_
_entity.id
_entity.type
_entity.pdbx_description
1 polymer ?
#
loop_
_entity_poly.entity_id
_entity_poly.type
_entity_poly.pdbx_seq_one_letter_code
_entity_poly.pdbx_strand_id
1 'polypeptide(L)'
;MKRKIISFLLVFTLIMSMLPVQTFAGQTTEKELLQIQMLENEITTPAAIQIVPNKYIGDGYEVEFKVNSKWPGNFNGELRLTNTGEKTLENWTLQFDFAHEISNIWNAQIMSRENGSYILKNLEWNQDIAPGKNVCIGFTAKWEDSIVPPQNYNLLIAKQEVEEVDYTIKFKVTSDWGQAFNGEISITNNTEETIEDWILEFDFNRNIERFWTAEIVEHEDNHYIIKNAGYNANIKPGQTIKLGFAGNPGKVDNEPTEYRLSQVSHKVEKEIDYLKDTDQDGLTNYLEEKIGTDSENSDTDGDGLPDGYEFYTIGTNPLEKDSDFNGVIDGDEDFDGDGLNNLQEYLLNGNPFIADTDLDRSDDYEEHLLGTKLDERDTDFDGLEDGKEMELGVDPLNPDTNGNGILDGDEIFEITKSPSREETDENIVPTIKIDLPGELIDTLEISKVNGDNWYLPKEMPGYIGAGYEFKLGGNFEEAELTFKFNEEFLDIPGFEPAIYYCDEENQEMVLLENQEVDLREGSVTTKINHFSKYILLNKTDFEKGFKNDIKLPTGPKSLDIIFVIDRSYSMEWNDANNIRKEVSKKLISSLAVEDRVGVVSFSKYAYNLCSLTTNKLTACVAIDSIVNNNGYGSDAGTALHRGLDTALSQFATSDDNAYKIIVALTDGEDTDSGNYNTIINMAVSNDVIIHTVGLTAVDEMLLRRISSATGGEYFISENAEGLREEFEKIKDITVDLITDTDEDGLSDYHEQRIRIFNGTYRNTNMYNPDTDGDRLLDGQEIYPVYQILNGVKTIRYYKLLSDPTKKDSDGDGIGDAIDPEKICFNVTDRTLALVAGLSYSNLSNKTGKTIGELIDSGVTFENLENEYAAEIRDAKIIYSNESGIGWWGDFGDRGLGSVVVQISRPGKNDAIIYGLRGTEPGKDTTNDALTDLVLGLGWSSAQSDVVFGEYKSLAANKNRDYFISGHSLGGRLTQDVIYKVYNSNEGFLGVLNKANIKEPIHSATFNGLGYNRLVYKTLENDILRQYKDKLHNYYYKGDLVGQSLGANPSGTFVRAGKDFGPWIAKDKNGNAIPINDWIYEMTKVHGIKLWHYDSNLKYSSIDIIQ
;
A
#
# COMPACT_ATOMS: atom_id res chain seq x y z
N MET A 1 -74.14 10.35 11.27
CA MET A 1 -75.54 10.16 11.71
C MET A 1 -75.75 11.02 12.96
N LYS A 2 -76.69 11.97 12.87
CA LYS A 2 -77.45 12.62 13.98
C LYS A 2 -76.68 13.51 14.98
N ARG A 3 -76.89 14.84 14.96
CA ARG A 3 -77.94 15.64 15.70
C ARG A 3 -77.41 16.07 17.09
N LYS A 4 -77.62 17.26 17.67
CA LYS A 4 -78.48 18.45 17.47
C LYS A 4 -77.91 19.55 18.42
N ILE A 5 -77.73 20.82 18.01
CA ILE A 5 -78.59 22.02 18.18
C ILE A 5 -78.94 22.42 19.64
N ILE A 6 -78.81 23.75 19.92
CA ILE A 6 -79.44 24.65 20.96
C ILE A 6 -78.46 24.99 22.13
N SER A 7 -78.04 26.21 22.53
CA SER A 7 -78.48 27.64 22.47
C SER A 7 -77.26 28.58 22.67
N PHE A 8 -77.02 29.66 21.90
CA PHE A 8 -77.52 31.06 22.05
C PHE A 8 -76.81 31.95 23.11
N LEU A 9 -75.80 32.74 22.68
CA LEU A 9 -75.74 34.20 22.88
C LEU A 9 -75.05 34.89 21.67
N LEU A 10 -75.75 35.88 21.12
CA LEU A 10 -75.55 36.80 19.97
C LEU A 10 -74.13 37.43 19.79
N VAL A 11 -73.64 37.94 18.63
CA VAL A 11 -74.10 38.05 17.21
C VAL A 11 -72.96 38.61 16.32
N PHE A 12 -72.85 38.04 15.10
CA PHE A 12 -72.33 38.61 13.81
C PHE A 12 -70.83 38.91 13.65
N THR A 13 -70.11 38.55 12.56
CA THR A 13 -70.39 38.13 11.15
C THR A 13 -69.01 37.78 10.53
N LEU A 14 -68.75 36.92 9.53
CA LEU A 14 -69.47 35.92 8.73
C LEU A 14 -68.43 35.26 7.77
N ILE A 15 -68.46 33.91 7.67
CA ILE A 15 -68.26 33.02 6.47
C ILE A 15 -66.88 32.94 5.76
N MET A 16 -66.18 31.79 5.65
CA MET A 16 -66.43 30.40 5.13
C MET A 16 -66.19 30.19 3.62
N SER A 17 -65.30 29.24 3.26
CA SER A 17 -65.47 28.18 2.22
C SER A 17 -64.12 27.46 1.96
N MET A 18 -63.91 26.21 2.37
CA MET A 18 -64.12 24.92 1.65
C MET A 18 -63.07 24.53 0.58
N LEU A 19 -62.22 23.54 0.95
CA LEU A 19 -61.67 22.33 0.25
C LEU A 19 -61.78 22.18 -1.29
N PRO A 20 -61.04 21.21 -1.91
CA PRO A 20 -59.64 20.78 -1.80
C PRO A 20 -58.98 20.70 -3.22
N VAL A 21 -57.73 20.21 -3.36
CA VAL A 21 -57.20 19.34 -4.47
C VAL A 21 -55.67 19.48 -4.67
N GLN A 22 -55.03 18.31 -4.78
CA GLN A 22 -53.75 17.95 -5.44
C GLN A 22 -52.38 18.26 -4.82
N THR A 23 -51.66 17.14 -4.67
CA THR A 23 -50.22 16.94 -4.53
C THR A 23 -49.42 17.49 -5.71
N PHE A 24 -48.29 18.14 -5.46
CA PHE A 24 -46.96 17.82 -6.03
C PHE A 24 -45.87 18.63 -5.31
N ALA A 25 -44.68 18.04 -5.25
CA ALA A 25 -43.50 18.45 -4.48
C ALA A 25 -42.82 19.75 -4.97
N GLY A 26 -42.06 20.42 -4.09
CA GLY A 26 -41.07 21.43 -4.48
C GLY A 26 -40.58 22.35 -3.36
N GLN A 27 -39.44 21.98 -2.75
CA GLN A 27 -38.32 22.81 -2.26
C GLN A 27 -38.49 23.92 -1.18
N THR A 28 -37.81 23.63 -0.06
CA THR A 28 -36.93 24.47 0.79
C THR A 28 -37.38 25.83 1.34
N THR A 29 -37.33 25.97 2.67
CA THR A 29 -36.45 26.93 3.38
C THR A 29 -36.43 26.65 4.89
N GLU A 30 -35.24 26.68 5.48
CA GLU A 30 -34.97 26.57 6.91
C GLU A 30 -35.53 27.76 7.72
N LYS A 31 -35.56 27.56 9.05
CA LYS A 31 -35.72 28.55 10.13
C LYS A 31 -37.15 29.03 10.38
N GLU A 32 -37.83 28.37 11.32
CA GLU A 32 -37.94 28.88 12.70
C GLU A 32 -38.95 28.07 13.56
N LEU A 33 -38.45 27.71 14.74
CA LEU A 33 -39.16 27.66 16.03
C LEU A 33 -40.09 26.49 16.38
N LEU A 34 -39.60 25.80 17.42
CA LEU A 34 -40.26 25.41 18.66
C LEU A 34 -41.11 24.13 18.72
N GLN A 35 -40.53 23.18 19.47
CA GLN A 35 -41.10 22.53 20.65
C GLN A 35 -42.47 21.83 20.56
N ILE A 36 -42.36 20.51 20.79
CA ILE A 36 -43.22 19.66 21.64
C ILE A 36 -44.52 19.14 21.01
N GLN A 37 -44.51 17.84 20.75
CA GLN A 37 -45.55 16.89 21.20
C GLN A 37 -44.99 15.46 21.05
N MET A 38 -44.43 14.85 22.10
CA MET A 38 -45.14 14.13 23.17
C MET A 38 -46.32 13.30 22.68
N LEU A 39 -46.11 11.99 22.62
CA LEU A 39 -47.01 10.94 23.12
C LEU A 39 -46.06 9.80 23.52
N GLU A 40 -46.10 9.28 24.75
CA GLU A 40 -47.28 8.68 25.35
C GLU A 40 -47.34 8.87 26.87
N ASN A 41 -48.57 9.10 27.34
CA ASN A 41 -49.22 8.55 28.55
C ASN A 41 -48.48 8.72 29.90
N GLU A 42 -49.06 9.32 30.94
CA GLU A 42 -50.39 9.07 31.46
C GLU A 42 -50.75 10.13 32.53
N ILE A 43 -52.04 10.40 32.67
CA ILE A 43 -52.61 11.31 33.66
C ILE A 43 -52.55 10.66 35.04
N THR A 44 -51.87 11.28 36.00
CA THR A 44 -52.25 11.22 37.41
C THR A 44 -52.24 12.62 38.04
N THR A 45 -53.23 12.86 38.90
CA THR A 45 -53.59 14.05 39.70
C THR A 45 -52.43 14.86 40.32
N PRO A 46 -52.65 16.16 40.66
CA PRO A 46 -51.58 17.06 41.09
C PRO A 46 -50.97 16.59 42.41
N ALA A 47 -49.81 15.95 42.32
CA ALA A 47 -48.95 15.71 43.47
C ALA A 47 -48.39 17.06 43.93
N ALA A 48 -48.55 17.33 45.22
CA ALA A 48 -47.78 18.36 45.90
C ALA A 48 -46.31 18.24 45.51
N ILE A 49 -45.68 19.36 45.13
CA ILE A 49 -44.24 19.44 44.88
C ILE A 49 -43.53 18.94 46.14
N GLN A 50 -43.07 17.68 46.12
CA GLN A 50 -42.11 17.20 47.09
C GLN A 50 -40.81 17.92 46.77
N ILE A 51 -40.45 18.89 47.62
CA ILE A 51 -39.08 19.36 47.69
C ILE A 51 -38.30 18.19 48.31
N VAL A 52 -37.72 17.35 47.47
CA VAL A 52 -36.75 16.34 47.93
C VAL A 52 -35.47 17.13 48.23
N PRO A 53 -35.00 17.22 49.49
CA PRO A 53 -33.68 17.77 49.76
C PRO A 53 -32.65 16.96 48.98
N ASN A 54 -31.83 17.63 48.16
CA ASN A 54 -30.73 16.96 47.47
C ASN A 54 -29.58 16.85 48.46
N LYS A 55 -29.29 15.62 48.90
CA LYS A 55 -28.21 15.30 49.82
C LYS A 55 -27.14 14.55 49.05
N TYR A 56 -25.97 15.16 48.97
CA TYR A 56 -24.78 14.59 48.35
C TYR A 56 -23.85 14.05 49.43
N ILE A 57 -23.30 12.85 49.22
CA ILE A 57 -22.34 12.21 50.13
C ILE A 57 -21.03 12.07 49.36
N GLY A 58 -20.02 12.82 49.78
CA GLY A 58 -18.64 12.70 49.30
C GLY A 58 -17.78 11.90 50.26
N ASP A 59 -16.48 11.79 49.95
CA ASP A 59 -15.52 11.13 50.84
C ASP A 59 -15.20 12.03 52.04
N GLY A 60 -15.68 11.66 53.23
CA GLY A 60 -15.48 12.43 54.47
C GLY A 60 -16.34 13.69 54.63
N TYR A 61 -17.27 14.00 53.70
CA TYR A 61 -18.18 15.13 53.83
C TYR A 61 -19.56 14.87 53.21
N GLU A 62 -20.51 15.73 53.54
CA GLU A 62 -21.87 15.69 53.04
C GLU A 62 -22.38 17.11 52.74
N VAL A 63 -23.11 17.30 51.64
CA VAL A 63 -23.74 18.57 51.29
C VAL A 63 -25.25 18.40 51.16
N GLU A 64 -26.03 19.17 51.92
CA GLU A 64 -27.49 19.22 51.81
C GLU A 64 -27.95 20.56 51.20
N PHE A 65 -28.74 20.50 50.12
CA PHE A 65 -29.36 21.67 49.51
C PHE A 65 -30.82 21.83 49.94
N LYS A 66 -31.18 23.07 50.30
CA LYS A 66 -32.55 23.44 50.69
C LYS A 66 -32.96 24.78 50.11
N VAL A 67 -34.21 24.88 49.65
CA VAL A 67 -34.85 26.16 49.31
C VAL A 67 -35.58 26.69 50.55
N ASN A 68 -35.15 27.85 51.05
CA ASN A 68 -35.72 28.47 52.25
C ASN A 68 -36.95 29.34 51.93
N SER A 69 -36.96 30.06 50.80
CA SER A 69 -38.09 30.88 50.34
C SER A 69 -37.99 31.17 48.84
N LYS A 70 -39.12 31.38 48.15
CA LYS A 70 -39.15 31.74 46.72
C LYS A 70 -40.18 32.84 46.41
N TRP A 71 -39.89 33.67 45.41
CA TRP A 71 -40.77 34.71 44.85
C TRP A 71 -40.54 34.84 43.33
N PRO A 72 -41.36 35.59 42.58
CA PRO A 72 -41.20 35.67 41.13
C PRO A 72 -39.77 36.07 40.73
N GLY A 73 -39.12 35.22 39.94
CA GLY A 73 -37.77 35.43 39.39
C GLY A 73 -36.60 35.12 40.34
N ASN A 74 -36.81 34.92 41.64
CA ASN A 74 -35.70 34.63 42.59
C ASN A 74 -36.10 33.69 43.74
N PHE A 75 -35.11 33.04 44.34
CA PHE A 75 -35.28 32.25 45.56
C PHE A 75 -34.06 32.37 46.48
N ASN A 76 -34.26 32.10 47.77
CA ASN A 76 -33.19 31.92 48.73
C ASN A 76 -32.91 30.43 48.91
N GLY A 77 -31.69 30.01 48.58
CA GLY A 77 -31.16 28.67 48.79
C GLY A 77 -30.21 28.60 49.99
N GLU A 78 -30.00 27.40 50.52
CA GLU A 78 -29.02 27.09 51.55
C GLU A 78 -28.32 25.78 51.21
N LEU A 79 -26.98 25.79 51.30
CA LEU A 79 -26.12 24.61 51.26
C LEU A 79 -25.56 24.38 52.65
N ARG A 80 -25.79 23.19 53.20
CA ARG A 80 -25.19 22.74 54.45
C ARG A 80 -24.07 21.76 54.14
N LEU A 81 -22.83 22.20 54.31
CA LEU A 81 -21.64 21.35 54.20
C LEU A 81 -21.30 20.80 55.59
N THR A 82 -21.33 19.48 55.74
CA THR A 82 -21.08 18.75 56.99
C THR A 82 -19.81 17.91 56.86
N ASN A 83 -18.92 17.99 57.83
CA ASN A 83 -17.78 17.08 57.93
C ASN A 83 -18.24 15.77 58.56
N THR A 84 -18.21 14.68 57.78
CA THR A 84 -18.57 13.33 58.23
C THR A 84 -17.35 12.44 58.48
N GLY A 85 -16.14 12.93 58.22
CA GLY A 85 -14.89 12.25 58.46
C GLY A 85 -14.37 12.37 59.90
N GLU A 86 -13.20 11.78 60.13
CA GLU A 86 -12.54 11.74 61.46
C GLU A 86 -11.56 12.91 61.69
N LYS A 87 -11.16 13.61 60.62
CA LYS A 87 -10.25 14.77 60.65
C LYS A 87 -11.01 16.06 60.38
N THR A 88 -10.52 17.19 60.87
CA THR A 88 -11.05 18.52 60.52
C THR A 88 -10.92 18.75 59.01
N LEU A 89 -11.96 19.29 58.37
CA LEU A 89 -11.85 19.84 57.02
C LEU A 89 -11.30 21.26 57.17
N GLU A 90 -10.01 21.44 56.90
CA GLU A 90 -9.34 22.73 57.07
C GLU A 90 -9.42 23.55 55.78
N ASN A 91 -9.60 24.86 55.90
CA ASN A 91 -9.75 25.83 54.81
C ASN A 91 -10.68 25.39 53.65
N TRP A 92 -11.94 25.03 53.94
CA TRP A 92 -12.82 24.43 52.93
C TRP A 92 -13.06 25.31 51.69
N THR A 93 -12.99 24.68 50.52
CA THR A 93 -13.40 25.24 49.23
C THR A 93 -14.27 24.21 48.52
N LEU A 94 -15.47 24.61 48.11
CA LEU A 94 -16.50 23.73 47.55
C LEU A 94 -16.79 24.10 46.10
N GLN A 95 -16.55 23.17 45.19
CA GLN A 95 -16.98 23.25 43.79
C GLN A 95 -18.31 22.52 43.60
N PHE A 96 -19.20 23.06 42.77
CA PHE A 96 -20.40 22.37 42.32
C PHE A 96 -21.00 23.00 41.06
N ASP A 97 -21.75 22.22 40.30
CA ASP A 97 -22.48 22.69 39.12
C ASP A 97 -23.86 23.21 39.51
N PHE A 98 -24.17 24.42 39.05
CA PHE A 98 -25.43 25.07 39.35
C PHE A 98 -25.96 25.90 38.19
N ALA A 99 -27.09 25.46 37.66
CA ALA A 99 -27.75 26.09 36.52
C ALA A 99 -28.28 27.52 36.81
N HIS A 100 -28.45 27.89 38.09
CA HIS A 100 -29.06 29.16 38.49
C HIS A 100 -28.00 30.21 38.82
N GLU A 101 -28.24 31.45 38.38
CA GLU A 101 -27.33 32.56 38.68
C GLU A 101 -27.48 33.03 40.13
N ILE A 102 -26.42 32.87 40.93
CA ILE A 102 -26.33 33.43 42.29
C ILE A 102 -26.08 34.94 42.23
N SER A 103 -27.04 35.70 42.73
CA SER A 103 -27.03 37.18 42.78
C SER A 103 -26.45 37.74 44.07
N ASN A 104 -26.50 36.97 45.16
CA ASN A 104 -25.97 37.34 46.46
C ASN A 104 -25.66 36.09 47.28
N ILE A 105 -24.62 36.13 48.12
CA ILE A 105 -24.19 35.00 48.96
C ILE A 105 -23.76 35.49 50.35
N TRP A 106 -23.93 34.65 51.37
CA TRP A 106 -23.42 34.90 52.71
C TRP A 106 -22.87 33.61 53.34
N ASN A 107 -21.94 33.78 54.28
CA ASN A 107 -21.11 32.72 54.89
C ASN A 107 -20.16 32.00 53.91
N ALA A 108 -19.98 32.53 52.71
CA ALA A 108 -19.01 32.09 51.71
C ALA A 108 -18.72 33.26 50.75
N GLN A 109 -17.68 33.14 49.93
CA GLN A 109 -17.38 34.01 48.80
C GLN A 109 -17.33 33.19 47.50
N ILE A 110 -17.79 33.77 46.39
CA ILE A 110 -17.70 33.14 45.06
C ILE A 110 -16.32 33.48 44.50
N MET A 111 -15.51 32.45 44.21
CA MET A 111 -14.19 32.60 43.61
C MET A 111 -14.27 32.71 42.09
N SER A 112 -15.01 31.80 41.45
CA SER A 112 -15.21 31.78 40.00
C SER A 112 -16.59 31.25 39.64
N ARG A 113 -17.01 31.55 38.39
CA ARG A 113 -18.17 30.97 37.74
C ARG A 113 -17.90 30.81 36.25
N GLU A 114 -17.65 29.58 35.83
CA GLU A 114 -17.36 29.22 34.43
C GLU A 114 -18.23 28.04 34.01
N ASN A 115 -18.79 28.09 32.81
CA ASN A 115 -19.60 27.01 32.22
C ASN A 115 -20.72 26.42 33.11
N GLY A 116 -21.24 27.18 34.07
CA GLY A 116 -22.27 26.73 35.02
C GLY A 116 -21.73 26.02 36.28
N SER A 117 -20.42 25.97 36.48
CA SER A 117 -19.77 25.52 37.70
C SER A 117 -19.44 26.70 38.62
N TYR A 118 -19.59 26.52 39.93
CA TYR A 118 -19.29 27.51 40.97
C TYR A 118 -18.21 26.98 41.89
N ILE A 119 -17.20 27.80 42.17
CA ILE A 119 -16.23 27.56 43.24
C ILE A 119 -16.51 28.53 44.39
N LEU A 120 -16.92 27.99 45.54
CA LEU A 120 -17.17 28.75 46.76
C LEU A 120 -16.06 28.53 47.77
N LYS A 121 -15.54 29.63 48.31
CA LYS A 121 -14.55 29.60 49.38
C LYS A 121 -15.15 30.08 50.69
N ASN A 122 -14.63 29.55 51.79
CA ASN A 122 -14.94 30.00 53.13
C ASN A 122 -14.59 31.48 53.38
N LEU A 123 -15.02 31.99 54.53
CA LEU A 123 -14.60 33.27 55.10
C LEU A 123 -13.66 33.00 56.29
N GLU A 124 -12.84 34.00 56.67
CA GLU A 124 -11.82 33.88 57.75
C GLU A 124 -12.34 33.26 59.07
N TRP A 125 -13.62 33.42 59.41
CA TRP A 125 -14.19 32.93 60.67
C TRP A 125 -14.84 31.54 60.60
N ASN A 126 -15.02 30.97 59.41
CA ASN A 126 -15.64 29.64 59.21
C ASN A 126 -14.80 28.69 58.35
N GLN A 127 -13.50 28.96 58.22
CA GLN A 127 -12.56 28.19 57.40
C GLN A 127 -12.47 26.70 57.72
N ASP A 128 -12.62 26.32 59.00
CA ASP A 128 -12.40 24.94 59.45
C ASP A 128 -13.68 24.31 59.98
N ILE A 129 -13.95 23.07 59.55
CA ILE A 129 -15.12 22.30 59.98
C ILE A 129 -14.64 21.07 60.73
N ALA A 130 -14.74 21.12 62.07
CA ALA A 130 -14.38 19.97 62.92
C ALA A 130 -15.27 18.73 62.65
N PRO A 131 -14.81 17.51 62.96
CA PRO A 131 -15.59 16.28 62.78
C PRO A 131 -17.01 16.36 63.35
N GLY A 132 -18.01 16.04 62.54
CA GLY A 132 -19.44 16.09 62.89
C GLY A 132 -20.04 17.50 62.99
N LYS A 133 -19.29 18.56 62.64
CA LYS A 133 -19.80 19.94 62.52
C LYS A 133 -20.17 20.27 61.08
N ASN A 134 -20.87 21.39 60.89
CA ASN A 134 -21.30 21.85 59.59
C ASN A 134 -21.27 23.38 59.48
N VAL A 135 -21.17 23.86 58.24
CA VAL A 135 -21.36 25.26 57.86
C VAL A 135 -22.59 25.37 56.97
N CYS A 136 -23.38 26.44 57.14
CA CYS A 136 -24.56 26.73 56.31
C CYS A 136 -24.29 27.97 55.46
N ILE A 137 -24.21 27.76 54.16
CA ILE A 137 -23.97 28.78 53.13
C ILE A 137 -25.32 29.16 52.56
N GLY A 138 -25.72 30.42 52.67
CA GLY A 138 -26.99 30.88 52.11
C GLY A 138 -26.78 31.81 50.94
N PHE A 139 -27.71 31.78 49.99
CA PHE A 139 -27.60 32.59 48.78
C PHE A 139 -28.97 32.96 48.20
N THR A 140 -29.00 34.00 47.37
CA THR A 140 -30.16 34.38 46.54
C THR A 140 -29.84 34.10 45.08
N ALA A 141 -30.64 33.26 44.41
CA ALA A 141 -30.45 32.91 43.00
C ALA A 141 -31.70 33.17 42.15
N LYS A 142 -31.49 33.44 40.86
CA LYS A 142 -32.57 33.64 39.87
C LYS A 142 -33.18 32.30 39.45
N TRP A 143 -34.46 32.27 39.14
CA TRP A 143 -35.13 31.10 38.54
C TRP A 143 -36.25 31.54 37.59
N GLU A 144 -36.51 30.74 36.55
CA GLU A 144 -37.56 30.99 35.56
C GLU A 144 -38.69 29.96 35.67
N ASP A 145 -38.44 28.72 35.24
CA ASP A 145 -39.48 27.67 35.22
C ASP A 145 -39.44 26.76 36.45
N SER A 146 -38.26 26.25 36.80
CA SER A 146 -38.07 25.32 37.92
C SER A 146 -36.74 25.54 38.62
N ILE A 147 -36.69 25.24 39.93
CA ILE A 147 -35.46 25.29 40.72
C ILE A 147 -34.80 23.90 40.63
N VAL A 148 -33.62 23.87 40.04
CA VAL A 148 -32.78 22.67 39.88
C VAL A 148 -31.74 22.70 41.00
N PRO A 149 -31.64 21.65 41.85
CA PRO A 149 -30.63 21.60 42.89
C PRO A 149 -29.23 21.49 42.26
N PRO A 150 -28.18 22.00 42.92
CA PRO A 150 -26.83 21.84 42.41
C PRO A 150 -26.37 20.39 42.40
N GLN A 151 -25.44 20.06 41.50
CA GLN A 151 -24.91 18.72 41.24
C GLN A 151 -23.37 18.74 41.25
N ASN A 152 -22.75 17.56 41.22
CA ASN A 152 -21.29 17.39 41.08
C ASN A 152 -20.47 18.18 42.13
N TYR A 153 -20.71 17.89 43.42
CA TYR A 153 -19.96 18.55 44.49
C TYR A 153 -18.55 17.96 44.62
N ASN A 154 -17.55 18.84 44.77
CA ASN A 154 -16.18 18.46 45.07
C ASN A 154 -15.57 19.40 46.14
N LEU A 155 -14.81 18.84 47.09
CA LEU A 155 -14.02 19.65 48.03
C LEU A 155 -12.60 19.79 47.48
N LEU A 156 -12.20 21.04 47.24
CA LEU A 156 -10.89 21.40 46.70
C LEU A 156 -9.94 21.80 47.83
N ILE A 157 -9.60 20.86 48.71
CA ILE A 157 -8.69 21.08 49.85
C ILE A 157 -7.36 20.37 49.54
N ALA A 158 -6.27 21.14 49.46
CA ALA A 158 -4.93 20.59 49.24
C ALA A 158 -3.93 21.19 50.23
N LYS A 159 -3.05 20.35 50.79
CA LYS A 159 -1.83 20.80 51.48
C LYS A 159 -0.74 21.03 50.43
N GLN A 160 -0.19 22.23 50.36
CA GLN A 160 0.86 22.63 49.42
C GLN A 160 2.06 23.15 50.20
N GLU A 161 3.27 22.75 49.81
CA GLU A 161 4.49 23.35 50.33
C GLU A 161 4.63 24.77 49.77
N VAL A 162 5.04 25.71 50.61
CA VAL A 162 5.34 27.08 50.20
C VAL A 162 6.82 27.12 49.85
N GLU A 163 7.18 27.68 48.69
CA GLU A 163 8.57 27.78 48.25
C GLU A 163 9.43 28.54 49.27
N GLU A 164 10.67 28.10 49.51
CA GLU A 164 11.53 28.67 50.56
C GLU A 164 11.81 30.17 50.36
N VAL A 165 11.74 30.66 49.12
CA VAL A 165 11.93 32.08 48.78
C VAL A 165 10.75 32.98 49.21
N ASP A 166 9.57 32.38 49.40
CA ASP A 166 8.31 33.09 49.61
C ASP A 166 8.03 33.41 51.09
N TYR A 167 8.85 32.91 52.01
CA TYR A 167 8.72 33.21 53.43
C TYR A 167 10.06 33.45 54.13
N THR A 168 9.99 33.97 55.35
CA THR A 168 11.18 34.11 56.20
C THR A 168 10.86 33.72 57.63
N ILE A 169 11.65 32.78 58.16
CA ILE A 169 11.54 32.32 59.55
C ILE A 169 12.68 32.86 60.41
N LYS A 170 12.36 33.27 61.63
CA LYS A 170 13.33 33.72 62.64
C LYS A 170 13.06 33.09 63.99
N PHE A 171 14.08 32.52 64.61
CA PHE A 171 14.02 31.99 65.96
C PHE A 171 14.67 32.94 66.98
N LYS A 172 14.09 33.03 68.17
CA LYS A 172 14.67 33.80 69.29
C LYS A 172 14.29 33.21 70.65
N VAL A 173 15.29 33.02 71.51
CA VAL A 173 15.07 32.77 72.94
C VAL A 173 14.74 34.09 73.64
N THR A 174 13.58 34.16 74.28
CA THR A 174 13.07 35.38 74.96
C THR A 174 13.43 35.41 76.44
N SER A 175 13.55 34.25 77.09
CA SER A 175 14.01 34.12 78.48
C SER A 175 14.53 32.70 78.72
N ASP A 176 15.61 32.55 79.50
CA ASP A 176 16.20 31.25 79.84
C ASP A 176 16.72 31.30 81.28
N TRP A 177 16.28 30.36 82.12
CA TRP A 177 16.69 30.26 83.52
C TRP A 177 17.38 28.92 83.83
N GLY A 178 17.94 28.29 82.81
CA GLY A 178 18.80 27.10 82.89
C GLY A 178 18.05 25.78 82.92
N GLN A 179 16.90 25.69 83.61
CA GLN A 179 16.08 24.47 83.64
C GLN A 179 14.99 24.46 82.55
N ALA A 180 14.55 25.63 82.11
CA ALA A 180 13.58 25.82 81.02
C ALA A 180 13.81 27.20 80.37
N PHE A 181 13.16 27.42 79.23
CA PHE A 181 13.23 28.67 78.48
C PHE A 181 11.90 28.99 77.80
N ASN A 182 11.74 30.25 77.41
CA ASN A 182 10.69 30.70 76.52
C ASN A 182 11.32 31.07 75.16
N GLY A 183 10.79 30.53 74.07
CA GLY A 183 11.21 30.81 72.70
C GLY A 183 10.12 31.52 71.89
N GLU A 184 10.51 32.12 70.77
CA GLU A 184 9.63 32.71 69.75
C GLU A 184 10.13 32.30 68.36
N ILE A 185 9.25 31.77 67.51
CA ILE A 185 9.46 31.58 66.07
C ILE A 185 8.61 32.63 65.35
N SER A 186 9.19 33.43 64.46
CA SER A 186 8.43 34.39 63.64
C SER A 186 8.38 33.91 62.19
N ILE A 187 7.21 33.93 61.56
CA ILE A 187 7.01 33.62 60.14
C ILE A 187 6.60 34.92 59.43
N THR A 188 7.31 35.30 58.37
CA THR A 188 6.97 36.46 57.51
C THR A 188 6.62 35.98 56.12
N ASN A 189 5.49 36.43 55.58
CA ASN A 189 5.11 36.20 54.19
C ASN A 189 5.76 37.26 53.28
N ASN A 190 6.55 36.83 52.31
CA ASN A 190 7.27 37.71 51.38
C ASN A 190 6.54 37.88 50.03
N THR A 191 5.40 37.22 49.83
CA THR A 191 4.63 37.25 48.59
C THR A 191 3.56 38.34 48.59
N GLU A 192 2.95 38.56 47.43
CA GLU A 192 1.77 39.41 47.26
C GLU A 192 0.44 38.67 47.54
N GLU A 193 0.51 37.36 47.78
CA GLU A 193 -0.64 36.50 48.09
C GLU A 193 -0.70 36.16 49.59
N THR A 194 -1.86 35.72 50.07
CA THR A 194 -1.99 35.31 51.48
C THR A 194 -1.55 33.85 51.63
N ILE A 195 -0.64 33.55 52.57
CA ILE A 195 -0.36 32.17 52.98
C ILE A 195 -1.50 31.72 53.89
N GLU A 196 -2.27 30.74 53.44
CA GLU A 196 -3.50 30.31 54.12
C GLU A 196 -3.30 29.05 54.96
N ASP A 197 -3.98 29.02 56.10
CA ASP A 197 -4.06 27.87 57.00
C ASP A 197 -2.73 27.12 57.19
N TRP A 198 -1.72 27.86 57.64
CA TRP A 198 -0.34 27.39 57.62
C TRP A 198 -0.06 26.24 58.59
N ILE A 199 0.88 25.40 58.17
CA ILE A 199 1.50 24.31 58.94
C ILE A 199 3.02 24.49 58.83
N LEU A 200 3.71 24.45 59.97
CA LEU A 200 5.17 24.57 60.01
C LEU A 200 5.78 23.28 60.55
N GLU A 201 6.71 22.72 59.78
CA GLU A 201 7.53 21.57 60.16
C GLU A 201 8.97 22.02 60.41
N PHE A 202 9.62 21.50 61.45
CA PHE A 202 11.02 21.81 61.76
C PHE A 202 11.63 20.81 62.75
N ASP A 203 12.96 20.73 62.74
CA ASP A 203 13.74 19.94 63.69
C ASP A 203 14.27 20.80 64.84
N PHE A 204 14.05 20.36 66.07
CA PHE A 204 14.55 21.02 67.27
C PHE A 204 14.93 20.04 68.39
N ASN A 205 16.22 20.04 68.75
CA ASN A 205 16.79 19.16 69.78
C ASN A 205 16.50 19.60 71.23
N ARG A 206 15.30 20.14 71.49
CA ARG A 206 14.79 20.51 72.82
C ARG A 206 13.30 20.17 72.88
N ASN A 207 12.81 19.81 74.07
CA ASN A 207 11.40 19.53 74.26
C ASN A 207 10.60 20.84 74.32
N ILE A 208 9.65 21.04 73.40
CA ILE A 208 8.66 22.12 73.46
C ILE A 208 7.45 21.61 74.25
N GLU A 209 7.18 22.21 75.41
CA GLU A 209 6.07 21.80 76.27
C GLU A 209 4.73 22.24 75.71
N ARG A 210 4.67 23.46 75.16
CA ARG A 210 3.48 24.06 74.57
C ARG A 210 3.82 25.32 73.79
N PHE A 211 3.01 25.60 72.79
CA PHE A 211 2.89 26.92 72.18
C PHE A 211 1.77 27.73 72.84
N TRP A 212 1.89 29.07 72.82
CA TRP A 212 0.79 29.96 73.23
C TRP A 212 -0.12 30.35 72.06
N THR A 213 0.40 30.27 70.83
CA THR A 213 -0.22 30.82 69.62
C THR A 213 -0.15 29.87 68.42
N ALA A 214 0.09 28.58 68.69
CA ALA A 214 0.12 27.47 67.74
C ALA A 214 -0.27 26.19 68.49
N GLU A 215 -0.56 25.14 67.75
CA GLU A 215 -0.84 23.80 68.27
C GLU A 215 0.22 22.82 67.76
N ILE A 216 0.73 21.95 68.64
CA ILE A 216 1.62 20.85 68.23
C ILE A 216 0.72 19.73 67.73
N VAL A 217 0.79 19.45 66.43
CA VAL A 217 0.03 18.38 65.76
C VAL A 217 0.72 17.04 65.98
N GLU A 218 2.03 17.02 65.81
CA GLU A 218 2.86 15.82 65.88
C GLU A 218 4.26 16.17 66.41
N HIS A 219 4.84 15.26 67.18
CA HIS A 219 6.20 15.38 67.69
C HIS A 219 6.79 13.97 67.90
N GLU A 220 7.78 13.63 67.08
CA GLU A 220 8.58 12.41 67.19
C GLU A 220 10.07 12.79 67.28
N ASP A 221 10.75 12.30 68.32
CA ASP A 221 12.16 12.58 68.64
C ASP A 221 12.55 14.07 68.69
N ASN A 222 13.05 14.62 67.58
CA ASN A 222 13.43 16.02 67.45
C ASN A 222 12.61 16.75 66.38
N HIS A 223 11.67 16.09 65.70
CA HIS A 223 10.89 16.68 64.61
C HIS A 223 9.53 17.17 65.14
N TYR A 224 9.16 18.41 64.82
CA TYR A 224 7.91 19.05 65.23
C TYR A 224 7.07 19.43 64.02
N ILE A 225 5.79 19.04 64.04
CA ILE A 225 4.76 19.57 63.15
C ILE A 225 3.81 20.42 63.99
N ILE A 226 3.79 21.71 63.71
CA ILE A 226 2.90 22.66 64.39
C ILE A 226 1.93 23.28 63.38
N LYS A 227 0.73 23.58 63.83
CA LYS A 227 -0.25 24.32 63.04
C LYS A 227 -0.74 25.56 63.76
N ASN A 228 -1.41 26.42 63.01
CA ASN A 228 -1.98 27.66 63.52
C ASN A 228 -3.00 27.44 64.66
N ALA A 229 -3.28 28.49 65.43
CA ALA A 229 -4.25 28.49 66.53
C ALA A 229 -5.64 29.02 66.12
N GLY A 230 -5.98 28.92 64.84
CA GLY A 230 -7.20 29.43 64.22
C GLY A 230 -7.19 30.94 63.96
N TYR A 231 -7.02 31.76 64.99
CA TYR A 231 -7.08 33.24 64.84
C TYR A 231 -5.93 33.83 64.02
N ASN A 232 -4.86 33.06 63.82
CA ASN A 232 -3.67 33.42 63.06
C ASN A 232 -3.44 32.46 61.88
N ALA A 233 -4.48 31.77 61.40
CA ALA A 233 -4.37 30.78 60.31
C ALA A 233 -3.83 31.36 59.01
N ASN A 234 -4.14 32.63 58.72
CA ASN A 234 -3.75 33.28 57.47
C ASN A 234 -2.69 34.36 57.72
N ILE A 235 -1.63 34.37 56.92
CA ILE A 235 -0.54 35.35 56.96
C ILE A 235 -0.62 36.23 55.71
N LYS A 236 -1.10 37.47 55.88
CA LYS A 236 -1.31 38.43 54.77
C LYS A 236 0.03 38.83 54.12
N PRO A 237 0.01 39.36 52.88
CA PRO A 237 1.20 39.88 52.20
C PRO A 237 2.02 40.81 53.10
N GLY A 238 3.32 40.52 53.26
CA GLY A 238 4.24 41.28 54.11
C GLY A 238 3.99 41.17 55.62
N GLN A 239 3.02 40.38 56.08
CA GLN A 239 2.71 40.22 57.50
C GLN A 239 3.72 39.28 58.18
N THR A 240 4.13 39.63 59.40
CA THR A 240 4.87 38.73 60.31
C THR A 240 3.99 38.26 61.46
N ILE A 241 3.86 36.94 61.65
CA ILE A 241 3.26 36.34 62.84
C ILE A 241 4.35 35.85 63.79
N LYS A 242 4.04 35.80 65.09
CA LYS A 242 4.97 35.41 66.16
C LYS A 242 4.40 34.26 66.97
N LEU A 243 5.15 33.17 67.03
CA LEU A 243 4.82 31.91 67.65
C LEU A 243 5.63 31.72 68.92
N GLY A 244 5.08 32.14 70.05
CA GLY A 244 5.76 31.97 71.33
C GLY A 244 5.50 30.58 71.92
N PHE A 245 6.53 29.99 72.54
CA PHE A 245 6.46 28.69 73.21
C PHE A 245 7.34 28.59 74.48
N ALA A 246 7.05 27.60 75.32
CA ALA A 246 7.88 27.21 76.46
C ALA A 246 8.56 25.87 76.19
N GLY A 247 9.85 25.74 76.51
CA GLY A 247 10.62 24.51 76.28
C GLY A 247 11.63 24.18 77.38
N ASN A 248 12.12 22.94 77.38
CA ASN A 248 13.11 22.43 78.33
C ASN A 248 14.08 21.40 77.67
N PRO A 249 15.29 21.18 78.24
CA PRO A 249 15.93 22.02 79.25
C PRO A 249 16.35 23.39 78.67
N GLY A 250 16.65 24.36 79.56
CA GLY A 250 17.25 25.65 79.17
C GLY A 250 18.68 25.50 78.65
N LYS A 251 19.40 26.61 78.49
CA LYS A 251 20.68 26.72 77.78
C LYS A 251 20.56 26.25 76.33
N VAL A 252 19.69 26.92 75.59
CA VAL A 252 19.52 26.67 74.15
C VAL A 252 20.78 27.14 73.42
N ASP A 253 21.49 26.20 72.80
CA ASP A 253 22.77 26.40 72.10
C ASP A 253 22.67 26.25 70.59
N ASN A 254 21.54 25.74 70.08
CA ASN A 254 21.23 25.58 68.67
C ASN A 254 19.80 26.06 68.40
N GLU A 255 19.59 26.69 67.25
CA GLU A 255 18.26 27.06 66.76
C GLU A 255 17.59 25.88 66.04
N PRO A 256 16.26 25.90 65.85
CA PRO A 256 15.60 24.90 65.02
C PRO A 256 16.06 24.98 63.56
N THR A 257 16.08 23.83 62.88
CA THR A 257 16.55 23.65 61.50
C THR A 257 15.47 22.98 60.64
N GLU A 258 15.71 22.85 59.33
CA GLU A 258 14.81 22.15 58.38
C GLU A 258 13.38 22.70 58.38
N TYR A 259 13.22 24.02 58.35
CA TYR A 259 11.89 24.62 58.33
C TYR A 259 11.20 24.39 56.98
N ARG A 260 10.05 23.73 57.01
CA ARG A 260 9.15 23.61 55.85
C ARG A 260 7.80 24.23 56.19
N LEU A 261 7.44 25.28 55.46
CA LEU A 261 6.13 25.90 55.59
C LEU A 261 5.21 25.29 54.53
N SER A 262 4.06 24.81 54.96
CA SER A 262 2.98 24.43 54.06
C SER A 262 1.76 25.29 54.32
N GLN A 263 0.93 25.45 53.30
CA GLN A 263 -0.41 26.03 53.39
C GLN A 263 -1.45 24.99 53.05
N VAL A 264 -2.65 25.14 53.60
CA VAL A 264 -3.83 24.41 53.12
C VAL A 264 -4.66 25.39 52.33
N SER A 265 -4.77 25.19 51.01
CA SER A 265 -5.50 26.09 50.10
C SER A 265 -6.17 25.29 48.97
N HIS A 266 -6.85 25.98 48.05
CA HIS A 266 -7.42 25.33 46.86
C HIS A 266 -6.36 25.23 45.76
N LYS A 267 -6.27 24.07 45.07
CA LYS A 267 -5.39 23.88 43.90
C LYS A 267 -5.89 24.80 42.78
N VAL A 268 -5.18 25.89 42.49
CA VAL A 268 -5.37 26.65 41.25
C VAL A 268 -4.50 25.98 40.20
N GLU A 269 -5.10 25.17 39.34
CA GLU A 269 -4.44 24.84 38.08
C GLU A 269 -4.47 26.12 37.23
N LYS A 270 -3.29 26.64 36.90
CA LYS A 270 -3.15 27.77 35.99
C LYS A 270 -3.68 27.26 34.64
N GLU A 271 -4.81 27.79 34.17
CA GLU A 271 -5.25 27.54 32.79
C GLU A 271 -4.19 28.12 31.86
N ILE A 272 -3.36 27.24 31.29
CA ILE A 272 -2.48 27.58 30.18
C ILE A 272 -3.36 27.50 28.94
N ASP A 273 -3.51 28.61 28.22
CA ASP A 273 -4.11 28.59 26.89
C ASP A 273 -3.08 28.06 25.90
N TYR A 274 -3.09 26.74 25.74
CA TYR A 274 -2.12 26.03 24.91
C TYR A 274 -2.23 26.32 23.40
N LEU A 275 -3.29 27.02 22.96
CA LEU A 275 -3.48 27.38 21.56
C LEU A 275 -3.18 28.85 21.29
N LYS A 276 -2.77 29.61 22.30
CA LYS A 276 -2.41 31.01 22.13
C LYS A 276 -1.06 31.11 21.42
N ASP A 277 -1.05 31.91 20.36
CA ASP A 277 0.09 32.32 19.56
C ASP A 277 -0.06 33.85 19.39
N THR A 278 0.82 34.66 20.01
CA THR A 278 0.62 36.12 20.04
C THR A 278 1.12 36.78 18.75
N ASP A 279 2.28 36.37 18.24
CA ASP A 279 2.97 36.98 17.09
C ASP A 279 2.66 36.30 15.75
N GLN A 280 1.91 35.20 15.78
CA GLN A 280 1.30 34.53 14.62
C GLN A 280 2.33 33.97 13.64
N ASP A 281 3.46 33.50 14.17
CA ASP A 281 4.49 32.83 13.40
C ASP A 281 4.26 31.32 13.28
N GLY A 282 3.24 30.79 13.96
CA GLY A 282 2.87 29.38 13.99
C GLY A 282 3.35 28.63 15.23
N LEU A 283 4.17 29.23 16.09
CA LEU A 283 4.66 28.66 17.34
C LEU A 283 3.87 29.22 18.53
N THR A 284 3.17 28.37 19.27
CA THR A 284 2.34 28.84 20.41
C THR A 284 3.20 29.40 21.55
N ASN A 285 2.71 30.42 22.27
CA ASN A 285 3.38 31.02 23.44
C ASN A 285 3.90 30.00 24.46
N TYR A 286 3.17 28.89 24.63
CA TYR A 286 3.58 27.81 25.52
C TYR A 286 4.85 27.10 25.03
N LEU A 287 4.95 26.84 23.72
CA LEU A 287 6.12 26.21 23.12
C LEU A 287 7.30 27.17 23.08
N GLU A 288 7.05 28.45 22.78
CA GLU A 288 8.05 29.51 22.80
C GLU A 288 8.71 29.64 24.17
N GLU A 289 7.92 29.63 25.25
CA GLU A 289 8.45 29.59 26.62
C GLU A 289 9.35 28.37 26.88
N LYS A 290 9.07 27.22 26.24
CA LYS A 290 9.82 25.98 26.44
C LYS A 290 11.11 25.92 25.64
N ILE A 291 11.09 26.40 24.39
CA ILE A 291 12.27 26.38 23.53
C ILE A 291 13.16 27.61 23.73
N GLY A 292 12.60 28.68 24.32
CA GLY A 292 13.33 29.89 24.70
C GLY A 292 13.19 31.05 23.72
N THR A 293 12.29 30.96 22.74
CA THR A 293 11.96 32.03 21.79
C THR A 293 11.04 33.09 22.44
N ASP A 294 10.97 34.28 21.84
CA ASP A 294 10.22 35.42 22.39
C ASP A 294 8.80 35.46 21.81
N SER A 295 7.81 35.10 22.63
CA SER A 295 6.39 34.98 22.25
C SER A 295 5.65 36.24 21.78
N GLU A 296 6.38 37.31 21.52
CA GLU A 296 5.85 38.56 20.96
C GLU A 296 6.71 39.03 19.77
N ASN A 297 7.62 38.18 19.30
CA ASN A 297 8.57 38.43 18.22
C ASN A 297 8.73 37.19 17.36
N SER A 298 8.08 37.21 16.21
CA SER A 298 8.02 36.09 15.25
C SER A 298 9.36 35.60 14.69
N ASP A 299 10.47 36.28 14.94
CA ASP A 299 11.84 35.98 14.44
C ASP A 299 12.82 36.38 15.57
N THR A 300 13.05 35.45 16.50
CA THR A 300 13.75 35.69 17.76
C THR A 300 15.21 36.03 17.55
N ASP A 301 15.89 35.33 16.65
CA ASP A 301 17.30 35.56 16.42
C ASP A 301 17.56 36.69 15.40
N GLY A 302 16.62 36.99 14.51
CA GLY A 302 16.66 38.08 13.55
C GLY A 302 17.42 37.75 12.28
N ASP A 303 17.40 36.50 11.81
CA ASP A 303 18.01 36.07 10.56
C ASP A 303 17.11 36.25 9.33
N GLY A 304 15.81 36.45 9.55
CA GLY A 304 14.78 36.69 8.54
C GLY A 304 13.73 35.59 8.44
N LEU A 305 13.95 34.41 9.03
CA LEU A 305 12.99 33.32 9.08
C LEU A 305 12.14 33.40 10.37
N PRO A 306 10.85 33.07 10.32
CA PRO A 306 10.05 33.04 11.54
C PRO A 306 10.33 31.82 12.44
N ASP A 307 10.27 31.96 13.77
CA ASP A 307 10.64 30.90 14.71
C ASP A 307 9.80 29.63 14.49
N GLY A 308 8.49 29.80 14.26
CA GLY A 308 7.60 28.70 13.89
C GLY A 308 7.97 28.01 12.58
N TYR A 309 8.44 28.76 11.58
CA TYR A 309 8.86 28.21 10.28
C TYR A 309 10.19 27.45 10.39
N GLU A 310 11.14 28.00 11.13
CA GLU A 310 12.39 27.31 11.46
C GLU A 310 12.15 26.04 12.26
N PHE A 311 11.29 26.11 13.28
CA PHE A 311 11.03 24.98 14.17
C PHE A 311 10.22 23.85 13.50
N TYR A 312 9.21 24.17 12.69
CA TYR A 312 8.31 23.18 12.09
C TYR A 312 8.69 22.76 10.66
N THR A 313 9.29 23.65 9.87
CA THR A 313 9.53 23.43 8.43
C THR A 313 11.00 23.17 8.12
N ILE A 314 11.89 24.12 8.43
CA ILE A 314 13.30 24.06 8.02
C ILE A 314 14.13 23.16 8.94
N GLY A 315 13.82 23.15 10.24
CA GLY A 315 14.58 22.41 11.24
C GLY A 315 15.89 23.09 11.66
N THR A 316 15.99 24.41 11.47
CA THR A 316 17.03 25.28 12.00
C THR A 316 16.71 25.68 13.46
N ASN A 317 17.68 26.29 14.13
CA ASN A 317 17.57 26.70 15.52
C ASN A 317 17.12 28.17 15.60
N PRO A 318 15.88 28.46 16.04
CA PRO A 318 15.33 29.83 16.05
C PRO A 318 15.97 30.79 17.07
N LEU A 319 17.05 30.35 17.71
CA LEU A 319 17.86 31.14 18.64
C LEU A 319 19.25 31.47 18.07
N GLU A 320 19.59 30.95 16.89
CA GLU A 320 20.91 31.03 16.27
C GLU A 320 20.82 31.28 14.77
N LYS A 321 21.10 32.52 14.36
CA LYS A 321 21.09 32.94 12.94
C LYS A 321 21.82 32.05 11.93
N ASP A 322 22.76 31.23 12.38
CA ASP A 322 23.63 30.39 11.57
C ASP A 322 23.76 29.07 12.34
N SER A 323 22.79 28.18 12.11
CA SER A 323 22.55 26.96 12.88
C SER A 323 23.66 25.92 12.73
N ASP A 324 24.35 25.90 11.57
CA ASP A 324 25.41 24.95 11.27
C ASP A 324 26.83 25.55 11.40
N PHE A 325 26.91 26.86 11.67
CA PHE A 325 28.12 27.66 11.82
C PHE A 325 29.01 27.67 10.58
N ASN A 326 28.43 27.53 9.38
CA ASN A 326 29.17 27.55 8.12
C ASN A 326 29.50 28.99 7.65
N GLY A 327 28.89 30.01 8.27
CA GLY A 327 29.12 31.42 8.01
C GLY A 327 28.14 32.08 7.04
N VAL A 328 27.11 31.36 6.61
CA VAL A 328 25.89 31.87 5.96
C VAL A 328 24.78 31.82 7.01
N ILE A 329 23.90 32.83 7.06
CA ILE A 329 22.77 32.79 8.00
C ILE A 329 21.65 31.95 7.41
N ASP A 330 20.84 31.28 8.23
CA ASP A 330 19.89 30.25 7.77
C ASP A 330 18.90 30.80 6.73
N GLY A 331 18.40 32.03 6.91
CA GLY A 331 17.59 32.72 5.90
C GLY A 331 18.28 33.06 4.57
N ASP A 332 19.61 33.19 4.55
CA ASP A 332 20.42 33.43 3.35
C ASP A 332 20.95 32.13 2.71
N GLU A 333 20.70 30.96 3.31
CA GLU A 333 21.10 29.67 2.75
C GLU A 333 20.21 29.27 1.57
N ASP A 334 20.78 28.49 0.65
CA ASP A 334 20.15 27.97 -0.56
C ASP A 334 20.34 26.45 -0.51
N PHE A 335 19.32 25.78 0.02
CA PHE A 335 19.40 24.39 0.45
C PHE A 335 19.28 23.39 -0.69
N ASP A 336 18.55 23.71 -1.76
CA ASP A 336 18.40 22.88 -2.94
C ASP A 336 19.30 23.31 -4.12
N GLY A 337 19.87 24.51 -4.07
CA GLY A 337 20.84 25.03 -5.03
C GLY A 337 20.21 25.59 -6.30
N ASP A 338 18.94 25.98 -6.28
CA ASP A 338 18.22 26.54 -7.44
C ASP A 338 18.55 28.03 -7.68
N GLY A 339 19.03 28.73 -6.64
CA GLY A 339 19.43 30.13 -6.65
C GLY A 339 18.46 31.10 -5.96
N LEU A 340 17.37 30.62 -5.37
CA LEU A 340 16.60 31.28 -4.33
C LEU A 340 17.16 30.88 -2.96
N ASN A 341 17.12 31.81 -2.00
CA ASN A 341 17.46 31.48 -0.62
C ASN A 341 16.19 31.14 0.20
N ASN A 342 16.39 30.49 1.33
CA ASN A 342 15.33 30.02 2.23
C ASN A 342 14.31 31.14 2.58
N LEU A 343 14.77 32.39 2.74
CA LEU A 343 13.90 33.54 2.96
C LEU A 343 13.07 33.91 1.72
N GLN A 344 13.68 33.91 0.53
CA GLN A 344 12.98 34.18 -0.72
C GLN A 344 11.90 33.14 -0.97
N GLU A 345 12.19 31.86 -0.74
CA GLU A 345 11.23 30.78 -0.88
C GLU A 345 10.08 30.93 0.10
N TYR A 346 10.38 31.20 1.39
CA TYR A 346 9.34 31.50 2.38
C TYR A 346 8.41 32.66 1.94
N LEU A 347 8.99 33.73 1.37
CA LEU A 347 8.21 34.89 0.91
C LEU A 347 7.41 34.63 -0.36
N LEU A 348 7.84 33.68 -1.19
CA LEU A 348 7.21 33.30 -2.45
C LEU A 348 6.32 32.06 -2.32
N ASN A 349 6.22 31.49 -1.12
CA ASN A 349 5.50 30.23 -0.84
C ASN A 349 6.14 29.00 -1.52
N GLY A 350 7.44 29.07 -1.80
CA GLY A 350 8.30 27.97 -2.28
C GLY A 350 8.73 27.03 -1.15
N ASN A 351 9.44 25.97 -1.51
CA ASN A 351 9.90 24.92 -0.61
C ASN A 351 11.44 24.80 -0.62
N PRO A 352 12.11 25.16 0.49
CA PRO A 352 13.59 25.25 0.58
C PRO A 352 14.35 23.95 0.42
N PHE A 353 13.68 22.84 0.14
CA PHE A 353 14.34 21.56 -0.07
C PHE A 353 14.10 21.02 -1.48
N ILE A 354 13.38 21.75 -2.34
CA ILE A 354 12.96 21.31 -3.65
C ILE A 354 13.07 22.46 -4.64
N ALA A 355 14.07 22.36 -5.53
CA ALA A 355 14.35 23.37 -6.55
C ALA A 355 13.18 23.68 -7.50
N ASP A 356 12.13 22.85 -7.51
CA ASP A 356 10.93 22.95 -8.33
C ASP A 356 9.77 22.54 -7.40
N THR A 357 9.18 23.52 -6.73
CA THR A 357 8.27 23.35 -5.58
C THR A 357 6.99 22.64 -5.99
N ASP A 358 6.43 22.98 -7.15
CA ASP A 358 5.19 22.40 -7.66
C ASP A 358 5.40 21.23 -8.63
N LEU A 359 6.64 20.99 -9.05
CA LEU A 359 7.11 19.87 -9.86
C LEU A 359 6.52 19.87 -11.27
N ASP A 360 6.45 21.04 -11.88
CA ASP A 360 6.01 21.24 -13.25
C ASP A 360 7.16 21.28 -14.29
N ARG A 361 8.41 21.15 -13.81
CA ARG A 361 9.69 21.16 -14.55
C ARG A 361 10.22 22.57 -14.89
N SER A 362 9.65 23.61 -14.33
CA SER A 362 10.28 24.91 -14.16
C SER A 362 10.86 24.99 -12.74
N ASP A 363 12.12 25.40 -12.57
CA ASP A 363 12.65 25.62 -11.22
C ASP A 363 12.09 26.92 -10.62
N ASP A 364 12.02 27.01 -9.28
CA ASP A 364 11.41 28.13 -8.57
C ASP A 364 12.09 29.45 -8.95
N TYR A 365 13.39 29.42 -9.22
CA TYR A 365 14.13 30.54 -9.76
C TYR A 365 13.65 30.99 -11.15
N GLU A 366 13.46 30.07 -12.11
CA GLU A 366 12.90 30.34 -13.45
C GLU A 366 11.48 30.88 -13.35
N GLU A 367 10.66 30.29 -12.48
CA GLU A 367 9.29 30.74 -12.22
C GLU A 367 9.25 32.16 -11.64
N HIS A 368 10.10 32.44 -10.65
CA HIS A 368 10.25 33.78 -10.08
C HIS A 368 10.61 34.83 -11.16
N LEU A 369 11.44 34.45 -12.14
CA LEU A 369 11.80 35.33 -13.25
C LEU A 369 10.67 35.56 -14.25
N LEU A 370 9.84 34.53 -14.49
CA LEU A 370 8.70 34.59 -15.40
C LEU A 370 7.47 35.25 -14.76
N GLY A 371 7.37 35.19 -13.43
CA GLY A 371 6.23 35.68 -12.66
C GLY A 371 5.08 34.69 -12.56
N THR A 372 5.36 33.41 -12.81
CA THR A 372 4.49 32.28 -12.45
C THR A 372 4.53 32.06 -10.94
N LYS A 373 3.70 31.15 -10.42
CA LYS A 373 3.62 30.87 -8.99
C LYS A 373 4.32 29.55 -8.66
N LEU A 374 5.30 29.62 -7.77
CA LEU A 374 6.12 28.48 -7.32
C LEU A 374 5.31 27.29 -6.79
N ASP A 375 4.09 27.52 -6.31
CA ASP A 375 3.25 26.48 -5.72
C ASP A 375 2.11 25.99 -6.63
N GLU A 376 2.05 26.43 -7.90
CA GLU A 376 0.95 26.15 -8.84
C GLU A 376 1.40 25.84 -10.27
N ARG A 377 1.40 24.53 -10.60
CA ARG A 377 1.89 23.94 -11.86
C ARG A 377 1.31 24.51 -13.16
N ASP A 378 0.19 25.21 -13.07
CA ASP A 378 -0.57 25.79 -14.19
C ASP A 378 -1.12 27.12 -13.68
N THR A 379 -0.33 28.18 -13.87
CA THR A 379 -0.56 29.50 -13.28
C THR A 379 -1.82 30.16 -13.85
N ASP A 380 -2.15 29.88 -15.12
CA ASP A 380 -3.26 30.53 -15.83
C ASP A 380 -4.53 29.66 -15.98
N PHE A 381 -4.45 28.41 -15.55
CA PHE A 381 -5.51 27.40 -15.43
C PHE A 381 -6.12 26.96 -16.75
N ASP A 382 -5.29 26.81 -17.78
CA ASP A 382 -5.72 26.40 -19.11
C ASP A 382 -5.62 24.89 -19.39
N GLY A 383 -4.94 24.16 -18.49
CA GLY A 383 -4.72 22.71 -18.58
C GLY A 383 -3.34 22.30 -19.10
N LEU A 384 -2.45 23.24 -19.39
CA LEU A 384 -1.04 23.02 -19.69
C LEU A 384 -0.18 23.51 -18.51
N GLU A 385 0.91 22.80 -18.21
CA GLU A 385 1.77 23.16 -17.07
C GLU A 385 2.80 24.24 -17.48
N ASP A 386 3.17 25.17 -16.59
CA ASP A 386 3.97 26.35 -16.95
C ASP A 386 5.33 25.96 -17.57
N GLY A 387 6.01 24.99 -16.95
CA GLY A 387 7.24 24.39 -17.46
C GLY A 387 7.05 23.74 -18.83
N LYS A 388 5.85 23.19 -19.12
CA LYS A 388 5.53 22.61 -20.42
C LYS A 388 5.24 23.68 -21.47
N GLU A 389 4.59 24.76 -21.09
CA GLU A 389 4.32 25.91 -21.94
C GLU A 389 5.62 26.55 -22.44
N MET A 390 6.60 26.68 -21.56
CA MET A 390 7.95 27.12 -21.91
C MET A 390 8.61 26.21 -22.96
N GLU A 391 8.47 24.88 -22.84
CA GLU A 391 9.00 23.91 -23.80
C GLU A 391 8.32 24.06 -25.17
N LEU A 392 7.00 24.27 -25.19
CA LEU A 392 6.20 24.41 -26.40
C LEU A 392 6.27 25.83 -27.01
N GLY A 393 6.78 26.81 -26.24
CA GLY A 393 6.91 28.20 -26.64
C GLY A 393 5.59 28.98 -26.60
N VAL A 394 4.67 28.59 -25.72
CA VAL A 394 3.46 29.33 -25.35
C VAL A 394 3.70 30.10 -24.05
N ASP A 395 2.81 31.03 -23.68
CA ASP A 395 3.00 32.01 -22.59
C ASP A 395 2.26 31.56 -21.32
N PRO A 396 2.96 31.16 -20.24
CA PRO A 396 2.36 30.57 -19.04
C PRO A 396 1.50 31.50 -18.18
N LEU A 397 1.35 32.75 -18.62
CA LEU A 397 0.48 33.74 -17.99
C LEU A 397 -0.74 34.09 -18.86
N ASN A 398 -0.92 33.40 -19.99
CA ASN A 398 -1.97 33.67 -20.94
C ASN A 398 -2.60 32.38 -21.53
N PRO A 399 -3.85 32.05 -21.13
CA PRO A 399 -4.45 30.73 -21.38
C PRO A 399 -4.89 30.51 -22.84
N ASP A 400 -4.54 31.41 -23.76
CA ASP A 400 -4.75 31.34 -25.22
C ASP A 400 -3.69 32.26 -25.85
N THR A 401 -2.46 31.77 -25.96
CA THR A 401 -1.27 32.52 -26.41
C THR A 401 -1.49 33.17 -27.77
N ASN A 402 -2.18 32.48 -28.67
CA ASN A 402 -2.34 32.93 -30.05
C ASN A 402 -3.68 33.66 -30.33
N GLY A 403 -4.59 33.67 -29.35
CA GLY A 403 -5.87 34.38 -29.38
C GLY A 403 -6.89 33.77 -30.36
N ASN A 404 -6.81 32.47 -30.64
CA ASN A 404 -7.70 31.81 -31.61
C ASN A 404 -9.01 31.30 -30.97
N GLY A 405 -9.12 31.33 -29.64
CA GLY A 405 -10.27 30.89 -28.87
C GLY A 405 -10.27 29.41 -28.47
N ILE A 406 -9.15 28.72 -28.63
CA ILE A 406 -8.82 27.40 -28.07
C ILE A 406 -7.76 27.67 -26.99
N LEU A 407 -7.88 27.03 -25.83
CA LEU A 407 -6.88 27.17 -24.76
C LEU A 407 -5.60 26.43 -25.17
N ASP A 408 -4.42 26.87 -24.73
CA ASP A 408 -3.15 26.25 -25.13
C ASP A 408 -3.10 24.77 -24.66
N GLY A 409 -3.66 24.45 -23.48
CA GLY A 409 -3.89 23.08 -23.03
C GLY A 409 -4.76 22.21 -23.94
N ASP A 410 -5.71 22.80 -24.69
CA ASP A 410 -6.58 22.12 -25.67
C ASP A 410 -5.97 22.09 -27.10
N GLU A 411 -4.87 22.81 -27.34
CA GLU A 411 -4.23 22.88 -28.65
C GLU A 411 -3.49 21.58 -29.01
N ILE A 412 -3.47 21.25 -30.30
CA ILE A 412 -2.82 20.03 -30.79
C ILE A 412 -1.36 20.32 -31.15
N PHE A 413 -0.45 19.62 -30.49
CA PHE A 413 1.00 19.67 -30.73
C PHE A 413 1.51 18.37 -31.35
N GLU A 414 2.44 18.49 -32.31
CA GLU A 414 3.15 17.36 -32.89
C GLU A 414 4.35 17.01 -31.99
N ILE A 415 4.25 15.91 -31.25
CA ILE A 415 5.25 15.47 -30.29
C ILE A 415 6.04 14.30 -30.85
N THR A 416 7.38 14.38 -30.74
CA THR A 416 8.28 13.25 -31.01
C THR A 416 8.98 12.87 -29.72
N LYS A 417 8.72 11.65 -29.22
CA LYS A 417 9.27 11.16 -27.94
C LYS A 417 10.02 9.85 -28.13
N SER A 418 11.12 9.70 -27.40
CA SER A 418 11.91 8.48 -27.27
C SER A 418 12.05 8.12 -25.80
N PRO A 419 12.34 6.85 -25.46
CA PRO A 419 12.57 6.45 -24.07
C PRO A 419 13.76 7.21 -23.48
N SER A 420 13.78 7.38 -22.15
CA SER A 420 14.93 7.96 -21.46
C SER A 420 16.17 7.09 -21.65
N ARG A 421 17.34 7.63 -21.31
CA ARG A 421 18.62 6.92 -21.46
C ARG A 421 18.66 5.60 -20.69
N GLU A 422 18.03 5.56 -19.52
CA GLU A 422 17.94 4.40 -18.62
C GLU A 422 17.00 3.32 -19.20
N GLU A 423 15.96 3.77 -19.91
CA GLU A 423 14.99 2.93 -20.62
C GLU A 423 15.48 2.47 -21.99
N THR A 424 16.63 2.95 -22.47
CA THR A 424 17.12 2.60 -23.80
C THR A 424 17.79 1.22 -23.79
N ASP A 425 17.46 0.38 -24.77
CA ASP A 425 18.14 -0.88 -25.07
C ASP A 425 19.33 -0.59 -26.01
N GLU A 426 20.42 -1.33 -25.84
CA GLU A 426 21.65 -1.09 -26.60
C GLU A 426 21.51 -1.40 -28.10
N ASN A 427 20.57 -2.27 -28.46
CA ASN A 427 20.40 -2.80 -29.80
C ASN A 427 19.22 -2.16 -30.53
N ILE A 428 18.18 -1.75 -29.82
CA ILE A 428 16.99 -1.15 -30.40
C ILE A 428 16.48 0.05 -29.60
N VAL A 429 15.96 1.06 -30.30
CA VAL A 429 15.40 2.27 -29.69
C VAL A 429 14.12 2.66 -30.41
N PRO A 430 12.97 2.71 -29.73
CA PRO A 430 11.75 3.24 -30.32
C PRO A 430 11.69 4.78 -30.27
N THR A 431 10.94 5.32 -31.21
CA THR A 431 10.52 6.72 -31.26
C THR A 431 9.05 6.73 -31.67
N ILE A 432 8.22 7.48 -30.95
CA ILE A 432 6.83 7.76 -31.31
C ILE A 432 6.74 9.19 -31.81
N LYS A 433 6.01 9.40 -32.90
CA LYS A 433 5.59 10.70 -33.39
C LYS A 433 4.07 10.75 -33.38
N ILE A 434 3.48 11.70 -32.65
CA ILE A 434 2.05 11.72 -32.35
C ILE A 434 1.54 13.16 -32.21
N ASP A 435 0.31 13.40 -32.67
CA ASP A 435 -0.40 14.65 -32.45
C ASP A 435 -1.26 14.54 -31.19
N LEU A 436 -1.03 15.39 -30.19
CA LEU A 436 -1.72 15.35 -28.89
C LEU A 436 -2.19 16.75 -28.45
N PRO A 437 -3.36 16.85 -27.79
CA PRO A 437 -3.69 18.01 -26.97
C PRO A 437 -2.60 18.31 -25.94
N GLY A 438 -2.34 19.57 -25.65
CA GLY A 438 -1.41 20.04 -24.62
C GLY A 438 -1.51 19.24 -23.32
N GLU A 439 -2.72 19.14 -22.76
CA GLU A 439 -3.04 18.44 -21.51
C GLU A 439 -2.65 16.94 -21.48
N LEU A 440 -2.45 16.31 -22.65
CA LEU A 440 -2.11 14.88 -22.74
C LEU A 440 -0.62 14.62 -22.95
N ILE A 441 0.20 15.63 -23.27
CA ILE A 441 1.59 15.44 -23.67
C ILE A 441 2.41 14.80 -22.55
N ASP A 442 2.24 15.25 -21.30
CA ASP A 442 3.00 14.73 -20.16
C ASP A 442 2.52 13.37 -19.66
N THR A 443 1.33 12.95 -20.09
CA THR A 443 0.83 11.60 -19.83
C THR A 443 1.42 10.54 -20.78
N LEU A 444 2.13 10.97 -21.84
CA LEU A 444 2.77 10.06 -22.80
C LEU A 444 4.02 9.42 -22.20
N GLU A 445 4.01 8.11 -22.03
CA GLU A 445 5.12 7.36 -21.43
C GLU A 445 5.62 6.26 -22.36
N ILE A 446 6.94 6.04 -22.33
CA ILE A 446 7.61 4.95 -23.05
C ILE A 446 8.54 4.28 -22.05
N SER A 447 8.26 3.03 -21.71
CA SER A 447 9.03 2.26 -20.73
C SER A 447 9.50 0.94 -21.30
N LYS A 448 10.72 0.53 -20.96
CA LYS A 448 11.30 -0.73 -21.39
C LYS A 448 10.67 -1.87 -20.59
N VAL A 449 10.24 -2.91 -21.29
CA VAL A 449 9.71 -4.13 -20.67
C VAL A 449 10.89 -4.99 -20.20
N ASN A 450 10.86 -5.42 -18.94
CA ASN A 450 11.88 -6.31 -18.38
C ASN A 450 11.95 -7.60 -19.19
N GLY A 451 13.15 -8.05 -19.57
CA GLY A 451 13.32 -9.27 -20.36
C GLY A 451 13.09 -10.58 -19.59
N ASP A 452 12.89 -10.51 -18.27
CA ASP A 452 12.42 -11.64 -17.45
C ASP A 452 10.88 -11.72 -17.39
N ASN A 453 10.19 -10.68 -17.88
CA ASN A 453 8.74 -10.66 -17.98
C ASN A 453 8.28 -11.72 -18.99
N TRP A 454 7.30 -12.54 -18.59
CA TRP A 454 6.86 -13.67 -19.38
C TRP A 454 6.08 -13.32 -20.66
N TYR A 455 5.63 -12.07 -20.84
CA TYR A 455 4.99 -11.57 -22.06
C TYR A 455 6.02 -11.40 -23.19
N LEU A 456 7.10 -10.65 -22.93
CA LEU A 456 8.14 -10.31 -23.90
C LEU A 456 9.55 -10.75 -23.47
N PRO A 457 9.78 -12.04 -23.17
CA PRO A 457 11.04 -12.52 -22.61
C PRO A 457 12.16 -12.62 -23.67
N LYS A 458 13.42 -12.62 -23.21
CA LYS A 458 14.60 -12.71 -24.09
C LYS A 458 14.70 -14.03 -24.87
N GLU A 459 14.04 -15.07 -24.38
CA GLU A 459 14.00 -16.41 -25.00
C GLU A 459 13.06 -16.49 -26.21
N MET A 460 12.34 -15.41 -26.54
CA MET A 460 11.46 -15.38 -27.70
C MET A 460 12.22 -15.72 -29.00
N PRO A 461 11.66 -16.57 -29.87
CA PRO A 461 12.24 -16.82 -31.18
C PRO A 461 12.35 -15.51 -31.99
N GLY A 462 13.52 -15.20 -32.54
CA GLY A 462 13.74 -13.96 -33.28
C GLY A 462 13.89 -12.70 -32.42
N TYR A 463 14.10 -12.84 -31.11
CA TYR A 463 14.45 -11.71 -30.23
C TYR A 463 15.73 -11.01 -30.69
N ILE A 464 15.67 -9.69 -30.83
CA ILE A 464 16.82 -8.84 -31.21
C ILE A 464 17.02 -7.63 -30.28
N GLY A 465 16.10 -7.40 -29.34
CA GLY A 465 16.17 -6.32 -28.36
C GLY A 465 14.90 -6.25 -27.51
N ALA A 466 14.90 -5.41 -26.48
CA ALA A 466 13.82 -5.33 -25.50
C ALA A 466 12.47 -4.85 -26.05
N GLY A 467 11.38 -5.37 -25.50
CA GLY A 467 10.05 -4.81 -25.71
C GLY A 467 9.89 -3.44 -25.03
N TYR A 468 8.93 -2.65 -25.49
CA TYR A 468 8.59 -1.34 -24.96
C TYR A 468 7.09 -1.18 -24.77
N GLU A 469 6.70 -0.70 -23.59
CA GLU A 469 5.32 -0.37 -23.24
C GLU A 469 5.08 1.13 -23.42
N PHE A 470 4.00 1.46 -24.12
CA PHE A 470 3.57 2.83 -24.38
C PHE A 470 2.28 3.09 -23.62
N LYS A 471 2.17 4.27 -23.00
CA LYS A 471 0.97 4.67 -22.25
C LYS A 471 0.62 6.14 -22.52
N LEU A 472 -0.67 6.44 -22.44
CA LEU A 472 -1.24 7.77 -22.57
C LEU A 472 -2.42 7.88 -21.59
N GLY A 473 -2.61 9.04 -20.97
CA GLY A 473 -3.72 9.33 -20.08
C GLY A 473 -5.07 9.57 -20.79
N GLY A 474 -5.08 9.49 -22.13
CA GLY A 474 -6.25 9.71 -22.98
C GLY A 474 -6.23 8.83 -24.23
N ASN A 475 -7.08 9.18 -25.20
CA ASN A 475 -7.12 8.50 -26.49
C ASN A 475 -6.44 9.36 -27.56
N PHE A 476 -5.90 8.69 -28.58
CA PHE A 476 -5.37 9.34 -29.78
C PHE A 476 -5.90 8.63 -31.02
N GLU A 477 -5.94 9.33 -32.16
CA GLU A 477 -6.46 8.75 -33.40
C GLU A 477 -5.41 7.88 -34.11
N GLU A 478 -4.20 8.43 -34.29
CA GLU A 478 -3.10 7.78 -34.99
C GLU A 478 -1.75 8.30 -34.48
N ALA A 479 -0.75 7.43 -34.43
CA ALA A 479 0.63 7.78 -34.15
C ALA A 479 1.57 6.99 -35.07
N GLU A 480 2.74 7.55 -35.36
CA GLU A 480 3.81 6.89 -36.11
C GLU A 480 4.86 6.33 -35.14
N LEU A 481 4.96 5.00 -35.09
CA LEU A 481 5.93 4.28 -34.27
C LEU A 481 7.10 3.83 -35.14
N THR A 482 8.30 4.23 -34.76
CA THR A 482 9.56 3.84 -35.42
C THR A 482 10.48 3.13 -34.45
N PHE A 483 10.91 1.91 -34.77
CA PHE A 483 12.01 1.25 -34.08
C PHE A 483 13.29 1.40 -34.90
N LYS A 484 14.34 1.96 -34.31
CA LYS A 484 15.70 1.88 -34.84
C LYS A 484 16.40 0.66 -34.27
N PHE A 485 17.24 0.00 -35.07
CA PHE A 485 18.00 -1.18 -34.69
C PHE A 485 19.45 -1.10 -35.18
N ASN A 486 20.34 -1.80 -34.49
CA ASN A 486 21.76 -1.85 -34.83
C ASN A 486 22.00 -2.51 -36.21
N GLU A 487 22.86 -1.89 -37.04
CA GLU A 487 23.22 -2.39 -38.37
C GLU A 487 23.85 -3.80 -38.35
N GLU A 488 24.41 -4.23 -37.22
CA GLU A 488 24.98 -5.59 -37.06
C GLU A 488 23.97 -6.71 -37.34
N PHE A 489 22.67 -6.47 -37.16
CA PHE A 489 21.64 -7.46 -37.46
C PHE A 489 21.47 -7.72 -38.97
N LEU A 490 21.92 -6.81 -39.83
CA LEU A 490 21.83 -6.97 -41.29
C LEU A 490 22.69 -8.12 -41.82
N ASP A 491 23.68 -8.57 -41.04
CA ASP A 491 24.51 -9.73 -41.38
C ASP A 491 23.78 -11.08 -41.15
N ILE A 492 22.62 -11.08 -40.48
CA ILE A 492 21.84 -12.29 -40.21
C ILE A 492 21.13 -12.77 -41.50
N PRO A 493 21.37 -14.00 -41.97
CA PRO A 493 20.73 -14.50 -43.18
C PRO A 493 19.21 -14.62 -43.04
N GLY A 494 18.47 -13.95 -43.92
CA GLY A 494 17.00 -13.95 -43.89
C GLY A 494 16.39 -13.07 -42.81
N PHE A 495 17.17 -12.11 -42.28
CA PHE A 495 16.69 -11.08 -41.37
C PHE A 495 15.56 -10.28 -42.00
N GLU A 496 14.40 -10.32 -41.35
CA GLU A 496 13.21 -9.55 -41.72
C GLU A 496 12.67 -8.89 -40.43
N PRO A 497 13.08 -7.66 -40.11
CA PRO A 497 12.63 -7.00 -38.90
C PRO A 497 11.16 -6.60 -39.04
N ALA A 498 10.35 -6.88 -38.01
CA ALA A 498 8.95 -6.48 -37.97
C ALA A 498 8.50 -6.20 -36.54
N ILE A 499 7.64 -5.20 -36.39
CA ILE A 499 7.06 -4.77 -35.12
C ILE A 499 5.82 -5.62 -34.82
N TYR A 500 5.77 -6.16 -33.61
CA TYR A 500 4.60 -6.84 -33.07
C TYR A 500 4.11 -6.08 -31.84
N TYR A 501 2.81 -6.16 -31.55
CA TYR A 501 2.28 -5.81 -30.24
C TYR A 501 1.76 -7.05 -29.52
N CYS A 502 1.77 -6.99 -28.19
CA CYS A 502 1.23 -8.04 -27.34
C CYS A 502 -0.23 -7.72 -27.00
N ASP A 503 -1.16 -8.55 -27.50
CA ASP A 503 -2.53 -8.56 -27.02
C ASP A 503 -2.57 -9.43 -25.75
N GLU A 504 -2.51 -8.77 -24.59
CA GLU A 504 -2.46 -9.41 -23.27
C GLU A 504 -3.77 -10.13 -22.93
N GLU A 505 -4.92 -9.57 -23.32
CA GLU A 505 -6.24 -10.16 -23.07
C GLU A 505 -6.41 -11.46 -23.84
N ASN A 506 -6.02 -11.46 -25.12
CA ASN A 506 -6.11 -12.66 -25.94
C ASN A 506 -4.88 -13.56 -25.84
N GLN A 507 -3.82 -13.14 -25.16
CA GLN A 507 -2.51 -13.79 -25.17
C GLN A 507 -2.09 -14.12 -26.61
N GLU A 508 -1.84 -13.08 -27.40
CA GLU A 508 -1.43 -13.16 -28.80
C GLU A 508 -0.32 -12.15 -29.14
N MET A 509 0.63 -12.55 -30.00
CA MET A 509 1.55 -11.61 -30.64
C MET A 509 0.98 -11.22 -32.00
N VAL A 510 0.61 -9.96 -32.15
CA VAL A 510 -0.05 -9.44 -33.35
C VAL A 510 0.93 -8.64 -34.18
N LEU A 511 1.14 -9.06 -35.43
CA LEU A 511 1.96 -8.34 -36.39
C LEU A 511 1.23 -7.06 -36.82
N LEU A 512 1.88 -5.90 -36.68
CA LEU A 512 1.32 -4.66 -37.24
C LEU A 512 1.39 -4.72 -38.77
N GLU A 513 0.29 -4.45 -39.46
CA GLU A 513 0.27 -4.49 -40.93
C GLU A 513 0.87 -3.21 -41.53
N ASN A 514 1.28 -3.26 -42.80
CA ASN A 514 1.73 -2.10 -43.58
C ASN A 514 2.94 -1.33 -42.99
N GLN A 515 3.88 -2.04 -42.38
CA GLN A 515 5.12 -1.44 -41.88
C GLN A 515 6.10 -1.11 -43.03
N GLU A 516 6.79 0.01 -42.90
CA GLU A 516 7.87 0.44 -43.80
C GLU A 516 9.22 0.05 -43.18
N VAL A 517 10.02 -0.74 -43.90
CA VAL A 517 11.35 -1.19 -43.45
C VAL A 517 12.42 -0.46 -44.25
N ASP A 518 13.23 0.37 -43.59
CA ASP A 518 14.42 0.98 -44.16
C ASP A 518 15.68 0.30 -43.60
N LEU A 519 16.20 -0.68 -44.34
CA LEU A 519 17.42 -1.41 -44.00
C LEU A 519 18.70 -0.56 -44.10
N ARG A 520 18.66 0.62 -44.74
CA ARG A 520 19.84 1.50 -44.84
C ARG A 520 19.98 2.38 -43.61
N GLU A 521 18.85 2.87 -43.10
CA GLU A 521 18.80 3.67 -41.88
C GLU A 521 18.64 2.79 -40.62
N GLY A 522 18.48 1.47 -40.79
CA GLY A 522 18.30 0.52 -39.70
C GLY A 522 17.01 0.78 -38.94
N SER A 523 15.88 0.93 -39.63
CA SER A 523 14.61 1.27 -38.99
C SER A 523 13.39 0.54 -39.56
N VAL A 524 12.38 0.39 -38.73
CA VAL A 524 11.03 -0.07 -39.11
C VAL A 524 10.01 0.92 -38.57
N THR A 525 9.13 1.40 -39.43
CA THR A 525 8.12 2.42 -39.10
C THR A 525 6.71 1.91 -39.43
N THR A 526 5.74 2.22 -38.60
CA THR A 526 4.33 1.87 -38.85
C THR A 526 3.39 2.83 -38.14
N LYS A 527 2.12 2.84 -38.57
CA LYS A 527 1.06 3.63 -37.96
C LYS A 527 0.28 2.78 -36.97
N ILE A 528 0.05 3.32 -35.78
CA ILE A 528 -0.70 2.68 -34.70
C ILE A 528 -1.87 3.57 -34.27
N ASN A 529 -2.90 2.97 -33.69
CA ASN A 529 -4.15 3.63 -33.28
C ASN A 529 -4.56 3.28 -31.83
N HIS A 530 -3.65 2.63 -31.11
CA HIS A 530 -3.76 2.29 -29.70
C HIS A 530 -2.33 2.19 -29.17
N PHE A 531 -2.17 2.20 -27.85
CA PHE A 531 -0.91 1.86 -27.21
C PHE A 531 -0.97 0.48 -26.57
N SER A 532 0.18 -0.17 -26.49
CA SER A 532 0.37 -1.55 -26.04
C SER A 532 1.86 -1.77 -25.72
N LYS A 533 2.23 -3.01 -25.41
CA LYS A 533 3.62 -3.48 -25.39
C LYS A 533 4.03 -3.87 -26.82
N TYR A 534 4.96 -3.12 -27.41
CA TYR A 534 5.50 -3.38 -28.74
C TYR A 534 6.91 -3.99 -28.65
N ILE A 535 7.26 -4.83 -29.61
CA ILE A 535 8.60 -5.41 -29.73
C ILE A 535 8.99 -5.53 -31.20
N LEU A 536 10.28 -5.28 -31.49
CA LEU A 536 10.85 -5.56 -32.81
C LEU A 536 11.48 -6.95 -32.80
N LEU A 537 11.05 -7.81 -33.73
CA LEU A 537 11.54 -9.19 -33.86
C LEU A 537 12.04 -9.46 -35.27
N ASN A 538 12.99 -10.39 -35.40
CA ASN A 538 13.25 -11.04 -36.68
C ASN A 538 12.09 -11.98 -37.02
N LYS A 539 11.16 -11.51 -37.85
CA LYS A 539 9.93 -12.21 -38.24
C LYS A 539 10.20 -13.61 -38.78
N THR A 540 11.25 -13.79 -39.58
CA THR A 540 11.60 -15.11 -40.15
C THR A 540 11.86 -16.15 -39.06
N ASP A 541 12.52 -15.77 -37.98
CA ASP A 541 12.84 -16.68 -36.88
C ASP A 541 11.69 -16.82 -35.89
N PHE A 542 10.94 -15.73 -35.65
CA PHE A 542 9.71 -15.78 -34.87
C PHE A 542 8.69 -16.75 -35.49
N GLU A 543 8.40 -16.64 -36.78
CA GLU A 543 7.48 -17.53 -37.49
C GLU A 543 7.99 -18.99 -37.52
N LYS A 544 9.31 -19.22 -37.60
CA LYS A 544 9.88 -20.58 -37.48
C LYS A 544 9.56 -21.22 -36.14
N GLY A 545 9.50 -20.45 -35.05
CA GLY A 545 9.09 -20.93 -33.72
C GLY A 545 7.72 -21.61 -33.71
N PHE A 546 6.84 -21.23 -34.64
CA PHE A 546 5.49 -21.77 -34.81
C PHE A 546 5.33 -22.75 -35.97
N LYS A 547 6.39 -23.08 -36.72
CA LYS A 547 6.29 -24.02 -37.86
C LYS A 547 6.07 -25.48 -37.45
N ASN A 548 6.54 -25.86 -36.26
CA ASN A 548 6.33 -27.20 -35.72
C ASN A 548 5.01 -27.22 -34.94
N ASP A 549 3.95 -27.68 -35.58
CA ASP A 549 2.62 -27.77 -34.97
C ASP A 549 2.59 -28.78 -33.83
N ILE A 550 1.90 -28.43 -32.75
CA ILE A 550 1.61 -29.35 -31.65
C ILE A 550 0.41 -30.19 -32.09
N LYS A 551 0.59 -31.51 -32.15
CA LYS A 551 -0.46 -32.44 -32.58
C LYS A 551 -1.60 -32.47 -31.54
N LEU A 552 -2.80 -32.91 -31.95
CA LEU A 552 -3.92 -33.10 -31.03
C LEU A 552 -3.75 -34.41 -30.24
N PRO A 553 -4.27 -34.51 -29.00
CA PRO A 553 -4.37 -35.76 -28.25
C PRO A 553 -5.44 -36.67 -28.85
N THR A 554 -5.15 -37.24 -30.02
CA THR A 554 -6.01 -38.21 -30.71
C THR A 554 -5.45 -39.61 -30.56
N GLY A 555 -6.33 -40.60 -30.37
CA GLY A 555 -5.98 -41.99 -30.10
C GLY A 555 -4.91 -42.55 -31.05
N PRO A 556 -4.04 -43.44 -30.56
CA PRO A 556 -2.91 -43.94 -31.31
C PRO A 556 -3.45 -44.75 -32.47
N LYS A 557 -3.03 -44.39 -33.69
CA LYS A 557 -3.08 -45.37 -34.76
C LYS A 557 -1.84 -46.24 -34.61
N SER A 558 -1.99 -47.45 -34.06
CA SER A 558 -0.93 -48.46 -34.19
C SER A 558 -0.55 -48.60 -35.66
N LEU A 559 0.73 -48.60 -36.02
CA LEU A 559 1.13 -48.69 -37.41
C LEU A 559 1.31 -50.15 -37.82
N ASP A 560 0.56 -50.56 -38.84
CA ASP A 560 0.82 -51.80 -39.56
C ASP A 560 1.51 -51.45 -40.88
N ILE A 561 2.79 -51.83 -40.98
CA ILE A 561 3.61 -51.54 -42.15
C ILE A 561 4.08 -52.84 -42.81
N ILE A 562 3.91 -52.95 -44.13
CA ILE A 562 4.35 -54.10 -44.91
C ILE A 562 5.33 -53.66 -45.99
N PHE A 563 6.54 -54.21 -45.95
CA PHE A 563 7.55 -54.01 -46.99
C PHE A 563 7.32 -54.98 -48.14
N VAL A 564 7.15 -54.47 -49.35
CA VAL A 564 7.04 -55.24 -50.59
C VAL A 564 8.33 -55.06 -51.38
N ILE A 565 9.24 -56.03 -51.30
CA ILE A 565 10.61 -55.90 -51.79
C ILE A 565 10.80 -56.70 -53.07
N ASP A 566 11.24 -56.02 -54.12
CA ASP A 566 11.58 -56.62 -55.39
C ASP A 566 12.87 -57.46 -55.27
N ARG A 567 12.79 -58.70 -55.78
CA ARG A 567 13.90 -59.65 -55.88
C ARG A 567 14.07 -60.20 -57.29
N SER A 568 13.53 -59.51 -58.29
CA SER A 568 13.69 -59.86 -59.70
C SER A 568 15.15 -59.74 -60.15
N TYR A 569 15.45 -60.24 -61.36
CA TYR A 569 16.83 -60.28 -61.87
C TYR A 569 17.40 -58.89 -62.14
N SER A 570 16.57 -57.91 -62.48
CA SER A 570 17.01 -56.52 -62.69
C SER A 570 17.61 -55.89 -61.44
N MET A 571 17.24 -56.38 -60.25
CA MET A 571 17.80 -55.93 -58.97
C MET A 571 19.30 -56.26 -58.81
N GLU A 572 19.89 -57.14 -59.64
CA GLU A 572 21.35 -57.40 -59.63
C GLU A 572 22.16 -56.17 -60.07
N TRP A 573 21.61 -55.34 -60.96
CA TRP A 573 22.28 -54.13 -61.45
C TRP A 573 21.60 -52.85 -60.97
N ASN A 574 20.27 -52.83 -60.83
CA ASN A 574 19.51 -51.65 -60.37
C ASN A 574 19.66 -51.39 -58.86
N ASP A 575 20.06 -52.42 -58.09
CA ASP A 575 20.40 -52.30 -56.67
C ASP A 575 21.51 -53.29 -56.25
N ALA A 576 22.68 -53.15 -56.90
CA ALA A 576 23.86 -54.00 -56.68
C ALA A 576 24.37 -54.00 -55.23
N ASN A 577 24.10 -52.92 -54.48
CA ASN A 577 24.51 -52.78 -53.07
C ASN A 577 23.44 -53.23 -52.07
N ASN A 578 22.28 -53.74 -52.53
CA ASN A 578 21.15 -54.12 -51.68
C ASN A 578 20.64 -52.99 -50.75
N ILE A 579 20.65 -51.76 -51.25
CA ILE A 579 20.17 -50.56 -50.56
C ILE A 579 18.73 -50.79 -50.07
N ARG A 580 17.88 -51.46 -50.86
CA ARG A 580 16.49 -51.77 -50.47
C ARG A 580 16.38 -52.56 -49.16
N LYS A 581 17.35 -53.43 -48.86
CA LYS A 581 17.39 -54.21 -47.60
C LYS A 581 17.88 -53.36 -46.44
N GLU A 582 18.91 -52.55 -46.65
CA GLU A 582 19.45 -51.68 -45.61
C GLU A 582 18.42 -50.63 -45.17
N VAL A 583 17.75 -50.00 -46.13
CA VAL A 583 16.67 -49.04 -45.90
C VAL A 583 15.54 -49.66 -45.09
N SER A 584 15.05 -50.83 -45.52
CA SER A 584 13.93 -51.50 -44.86
C SER A 584 14.26 -51.82 -43.40
N LYS A 585 15.48 -52.31 -43.11
CA LYS A 585 15.93 -52.61 -41.74
C LYS A 585 16.11 -51.35 -40.88
N LYS A 586 16.62 -50.25 -41.44
CA LYS A 586 16.74 -48.97 -40.72
C LYS A 586 15.37 -48.43 -40.32
N LEU A 587 14.38 -48.47 -41.21
CA LEU A 587 13.02 -48.06 -40.89
C LEU A 587 12.40 -48.96 -39.80
N ILE A 588 12.56 -50.28 -39.91
CA ILE A 588 12.07 -51.22 -38.89
C ILE A 588 12.64 -50.91 -37.50
N SER A 589 13.91 -50.48 -37.43
CA SER A 589 14.55 -50.12 -36.16
C SER A 589 14.07 -48.80 -35.55
N SER A 590 13.38 -47.95 -36.30
CA SER A 590 12.83 -46.67 -35.81
C SER A 590 11.35 -46.75 -35.45
N LEU A 591 10.68 -47.90 -35.64
CA LEU A 591 9.27 -48.11 -35.31
C LEU A 591 9.08 -48.32 -33.81
N ALA A 592 7.91 -47.93 -33.31
CA ALA A 592 7.52 -48.14 -31.92
C ALA A 592 7.34 -49.64 -31.59
N VAL A 593 7.27 -49.97 -30.30
CA VAL A 593 7.25 -51.35 -29.79
C VAL A 593 5.96 -52.06 -30.20
N GLU A 594 4.87 -51.31 -30.27
CA GLU A 594 3.51 -51.71 -30.59
C GLU A 594 3.24 -51.81 -32.11
N ASP A 595 4.06 -51.18 -32.96
CA ASP A 595 3.91 -51.23 -34.41
C ASP A 595 4.16 -52.65 -34.95
N ARG A 596 3.42 -53.06 -35.98
CA ARG A 596 3.60 -54.38 -36.60
C ARG A 596 4.21 -54.28 -37.97
N VAL A 597 5.15 -55.18 -38.25
CA VAL A 597 5.90 -55.22 -39.52
C VAL A 597 5.64 -56.52 -40.25
N GLY A 598 5.29 -56.42 -41.53
CA GLY A 598 5.26 -57.53 -42.48
C GLY A 598 6.33 -57.38 -43.57
N VAL A 599 6.73 -58.50 -44.17
CA VAL A 599 7.71 -58.54 -45.27
C VAL A 599 7.22 -59.49 -46.35
N VAL A 600 6.99 -58.94 -47.53
CA VAL A 600 6.67 -59.66 -48.77
C VAL A 600 7.80 -59.44 -49.76
N SER A 601 8.29 -60.50 -50.39
CA SER A 601 9.22 -60.38 -51.51
C SER A 601 8.56 -60.86 -52.80
N PHE A 602 8.91 -60.28 -53.94
CA PHE A 602 8.31 -60.67 -55.21
C PHE A 602 9.29 -60.70 -56.39
N SER A 603 9.03 -61.62 -57.31
CA SER A 603 9.61 -61.71 -58.65
C SER A 603 8.41 -61.93 -59.59
N LYS A 604 8.31 -63.07 -60.27
CA LYS A 604 7.07 -63.51 -60.94
C LYS A 604 6.00 -63.98 -59.95
N TYR A 605 6.41 -64.52 -58.81
CA TYR A 605 5.51 -64.89 -57.71
C TYR A 605 5.80 -64.01 -56.49
N ALA A 606 4.82 -63.88 -55.60
CA ALA A 606 4.95 -63.18 -54.34
C ALA A 606 5.08 -64.19 -53.18
N TYR A 607 5.96 -63.89 -52.24
CA TYR A 607 6.28 -64.72 -51.09
C TYR A 607 6.13 -63.89 -49.82
N ASN A 608 5.22 -64.30 -48.94
CA ASN A 608 5.12 -63.76 -47.59
C ASN A 608 6.26 -64.33 -46.72
N LEU A 609 7.28 -63.53 -46.46
CA LEU A 609 8.47 -63.93 -45.70
C LEU A 609 8.29 -63.68 -44.19
N CYS A 610 7.50 -62.66 -43.84
CA CYS A 610 7.14 -62.34 -42.47
C CYS A 610 5.71 -61.79 -42.47
N SER A 611 4.81 -62.44 -41.74
CA SER A 611 3.50 -61.87 -41.47
C SER A 611 3.61 -60.75 -40.44
N LEU A 612 2.66 -59.80 -40.42
CA LEU A 612 2.60 -58.70 -39.45
C LEU A 612 2.94 -59.15 -38.01
N THR A 613 4.02 -58.61 -37.45
CA THR A 613 4.52 -58.94 -36.11
C THR A 613 5.13 -57.73 -35.41
N THR A 614 5.02 -57.65 -34.09
CA THR A 614 5.74 -56.67 -33.27
C THR A 614 7.22 -57.05 -33.08
N ASN A 615 7.61 -58.29 -33.38
CA ASN A 615 9.00 -58.73 -33.29
C ASN A 615 9.84 -58.23 -34.48
N LYS A 616 10.44 -57.05 -34.32
CA LYS A 616 11.27 -56.40 -35.34
C LYS A 616 12.45 -57.27 -35.82
N LEU A 617 13.01 -58.10 -34.94
CA LEU A 617 14.11 -58.98 -35.30
C LEU A 617 13.66 -60.04 -36.32
N THR A 618 12.45 -60.58 -36.19
CA THR A 618 11.88 -61.53 -37.16
C THR A 618 11.73 -60.91 -38.55
N ALA A 619 11.26 -59.67 -38.62
CA ALA A 619 11.14 -58.95 -39.89
C ALA A 619 12.51 -58.64 -40.52
N CYS A 620 13.51 -58.23 -39.72
CA CYS A 620 14.88 -58.01 -40.20
C CYS A 620 15.51 -59.29 -40.76
N VAL A 621 15.34 -60.43 -40.07
CA VAL A 621 15.82 -61.74 -40.54
C VAL A 621 15.14 -62.14 -41.85
N ALA A 622 13.84 -61.86 -42.00
CA ALA A 622 13.12 -62.10 -43.23
C ALA A 622 13.68 -61.28 -44.41
N ILE A 623 14.02 -60.01 -44.20
CA ILE A 623 14.66 -59.14 -45.21
C ILE A 623 16.05 -59.67 -45.59
N ASP A 624 16.86 -60.08 -44.62
CA ASP A 624 18.20 -60.63 -44.87
C ASP A 624 18.15 -61.92 -45.71
N SER A 625 17.07 -62.69 -45.61
CA SER A 625 16.86 -63.93 -46.37
C SER A 625 16.53 -63.72 -47.86
N ILE A 626 16.26 -62.49 -48.30
CA ILE A 626 15.91 -62.19 -49.69
C ILE A 626 17.14 -62.41 -50.57
N VAL A 627 17.01 -63.17 -51.66
CA VAL A 627 18.08 -63.39 -52.65
C VAL A 627 17.50 -63.03 -54.01
N ASN A 628 18.25 -62.36 -54.87
CA ASN A 628 17.74 -62.04 -56.21
C ASN A 628 17.52 -63.32 -57.03
N ASN A 629 16.48 -63.29 -57.85
CA ASN A 629 16.26 -64.28 -58.88
C ASN A 629 17.38 -64.15 -59.94
N ASN A 630 17.88 -65.28 -60.46
CA ASN A 630 19.00 -65.29 -61.41
C ASN A 630 18.58 -65.09 -62.89
N GLY A 631 17.31 -64.78 -63.15
CA GLY A 631 16.75 -64.56 -64.48
C GLY A 631 16.34 -65.83 -65.23
N TYR A 632 16.48 -67.01 -64.62
CA TYR A 632 16.15 -68.31 -65.24
C TYR A 632 15.11 -69.10 -64.43
N GLY A 633 14.36 -69.96 -65.12
CA GLY A 633 13.38 -70.87 -64.51
C GLY A 633 11.97 -70.29 -64.39
N SER A 634 11.09 -71.00 -63.67
CA SER A 634 9.66 -70.66 -63.59
C SER A 634 9.34 -69.41 -62.79
N ASP A 635 10.29 -68.93 -61.99
CA ASP A 635 10.19 -67.74 -61.12
C ASP A 635 10.81 -66.48 -61.78
N ALA A 636 11.38 -66.62 -62.98
CA ALA A 636 11.94 -65.50 -63.73
C ALA A 636 10.84 -64.56 -64.25
N GLY A 637 10.97 -63.27 -63.93
CA GLY A 637 10.02 -62.20 -64.22
C GLY A 637 9.84 -61.29 -63.01
N THR A 638 9.05 -60.24 -63.21
CA THR A 638 8.67 -59.23 -62.21
C THR A 638 7.16 -59.01 -62.31
N ALA A 639 6.47 -59.03 -61.17
CA ALA A 639 5.00 -58.95 -61.05
C ALA A 639 4.61 -58.20 -59.75
N LEU A 640 4.84 -56.88 -59.72
CA LEU A 640 4.60 -56.02 -58.55
C LEU A 640 3.16 -56.11 -58.04
N HIS A 641 2.17 -56.17 -58.93
CA HIS A 641 0.76 -56.31 -58.56
C HIS A 641 0.48 -57.52 -57.64
N ARG A 642 1.20 -58.64 -57.79
CA ARG A 642 1.05 -59.83 -56.93
C ARG A 642 1.69 -59.63 -55.56
N GLY A 643 2.81 -58.91 -55.52
CA GLY A 643 3.45 -58.49 -54.27
C GLY A 643 2.52 -57.60 -53.44
N LEU A 644 1.92 -56.61 -54.09
CA LEU A 644 0.93 -55.71 -53.48
C LEU A 644 -0.34 -56.46 -53.02
N ASP A 645 -0.88 -57.36 -53.84
CA ASP A 645 -2.04 -58.20 -53.46
C ASP A 645 -1.74 -59.05 -52.22
N THR A 646 -0.56 -59.66 -52.17
CA THR A 646 -0.12 -60.48 -51.04
C THR A 646 0.05 -59.63 -49.78
N ALA A 647 0.59 -58.42 -49.89
CA ALA A 647 0.67 -57.48 -48.78
C ALA A 647 -0.71 -57.04 -48.29
N LEU A 648 -1.61 -56.65 -49.20
CA LEU A 648 -2.98 -56.25 -48.87
C LEU A 648 -3.73 -57.35 -48.09
N SER A 649 -3.52 -58.63 -48.44
CA SER A 649 -4.16 -59.75 -47.76
C SER A 649 -3.77 -59.89 -46.28
N GLN A 650 -2.60 -59.40 -45.86
CA GLN A 650 -2.16 -59.48 -44.48
C GLN A 650 -2.89 -58.48 -43.56
N PHE A 651 -3.39 -57.37 -44.10
CA PHE A 651 -4.16 -56.39 -43.30
C PHE A 651 -5.52 -56.92 -42.83
N ALA A 652 -5.93 -58.12 -43.28
CA ALA A 652 -7.10 -58.80 -42.72
C ALA A 652 -6.96 -59.12 -41.22
N THR A 653 -5.73 -59.14 -40.69
CA THR A 653 -5.45 -59.32 -39.26
C THR A 653 -5.17 -58.00 -38.52
N SER A 654 -5.39 -56.87 -39.19
CA SER A 654 -5.13 -55.54 -38.62
C SER A 654 -6.29 -55.03 -37.79
N ASP A 655 -5.98 -54.22 -36.78
CA ASP A 655 -7.00 -53.42 -36.08
C ASP A 655 -7.65 -52.44 -37.06
N ASP A 656 -8.96 -52.20 -36.91
CA ASP A 656 -9.70 -51.23 -37.72
C ASP A 656 -9.20 -49.80 -37.48
N ASN A 657 -8.61 -49.53 -36.31
CA ASN A 657 -8.00 -48.24 -35.96
C ASN A 657 -6.50 -48.14 -36.31
N ALA A 658 -5.88 -49.20 -36.84
CA ALA A 658 -4.47 -49.17 -37.23
C ALA A 658 -4.25 -48.38 -38.53
N TYR A 659 -3.16 -47.60 -38.59
CA TYR A 659 -2.72 -47.01 -39.85
C TYR A 659 -2.07 -48.09 -40.71
N LYS A 660 -2.50 -48.26 -41.95
CA LYS A 660 -2.07 -49.37 -42.81
C LYS A 660 -1.22 -48.84 -43.95
N ILE A 661 0.07 -49.18 -43.93
CA ILE A 661 1.04 -48.72 -44.93
C ILE A 661 1.67 -49.89 -45.66
N ILE A 662 1.76 -49.80 -46.98
CA ILE A 662 2.65 -50.61 -47.80
C ILE A 662 3.81 -49.75 -48.28
N VAL A 663 5.04 -50.24 -48.13
CA VAL A 663 6.22 -49.64 -48.76
C VAL A 663 6.76 -50.61 -49.81
N ALA A 664 6.57 -50.26 -51.09
CA ALA A 664 7.03 -51.06 -52.21
C ALA A 664 8.39 -50.55 -52.72
N LEU A 665 9.43 -51.39 -52.70
CA LEU A 665 10.77 -51.08 -53.19
C LEU A 665 11.06 -51.89 -54.46
N THR A 666 11.11 -51.23 -55.61
CA THR A 666 11.16 -51.87 -56.95
C THR A 666 11.72 -50.91 -58.00
N ASP A 667 12.08 -51.42 -59.17
CA ASP A 667 12.33 -50.61 -60.38
C ASP A 667 11.05 -50.42 -61.23
N GLY A 668 9.91 -50.94 -60.80
CA GLY A 668 8.62 -50.71 -61.48
C GLY A 668 8.47 -51.44 -62.82
N GLU A 669 9.45 -52.24 -63.24
CA GLU A 669 9.26 -53.12 -64.40
C GLU A 669 8.25 -54.22 -64.06
N ASP A 670 7.16 -54.32 -64.82
CA ASP A 670 6.22 -55.44 -64.74
C ASP A 670 6.24 -56.23 -66.05
N THR A 671 6.59 -57.51 -65.94
CA THR A 671 6.64 -58.45 -67.08
C THR A 671 5.38 -59.30 -67.18
N ASP A 672 4.43 -59.11 -66.26
CA ASP A 672 3.15 -59.81 -66.19
C ASP A 672 1.98 -58.82 -66.40
N SER A 673 0.86 -59.29 -66.96
CA SER A 673 -0.27 -58.42 -67.35
C SER A 673 -1.23 -58.17 -66.18
N GLY A 674 -0.72 -57.56 -65.10
CA GLY A 674 -1.48 -57.29 -63.86
C GLY A 674 -2.48 -56.13 -64.00
N ASN A 675 -3.61 -56.21 -63.25
CA ASN A 675 -4.60 -55.13 -63.20
C ASN A 675 -4.41 -54.25 -61.95
N TYR A 676 -3.56 -53.22 -62.08
CA TYR A 676 -3.27 -52.26 -61.01
C TYR A 676 -4.48 -51.45 -60.53
N ASN A 677 -5.53 -51.26 -61.34
CA ASN A 677 -6.75 -50.59 -60.88
C ASN A 677 -7.45 -51.39 -59.78
N THR A 678 -7.38 -52.72 -59.83
CA THR A 678 -8.00 -53.57 -58.79
C THR A 678 -7.24 -53.43 -57.47
N ILE A 679 -5.91 -53.44 -57.52
CA ILE A 679 -5.05 -53.23 -56.35
C ILE A 679 -5.25 -51.85 -55.73
N ILE A 680 -5.26 -50.80 -56.55
CA ILE A 680 -5.51 -49.42 -56.08
C ILE A 680 -6.88 -49.32 -55.41
N ASN A 681 -7.93 -49.84 -56.05
CA ASN A 681 -9.28 -49.81 -55.48
C ASN A 681 -9.37 -50.60 -54.17
N MET A 682 -8.69 -51.75 -54.07
CA MET A 682 -8.62 -52.53 -52.84
C MET A 682 -7.89 -51.77 -51.73
N ALA A 683 -6.76 -51.13 -52.04
CA ALA A 683 -6.02 -50.32 -51.08
C ALA A 683 -6.85 -49.15 -50.55
N VAL A 684 -7.45 -48.36 -51.45
CA VAL A 684 -8.34 -47.23 -51.10
C VAL A 684 -9.55 -47.70 -50.27
N SER A 685 -10.18 -48.82 -50.64
CA SER A 685 -11.36 -49.32 -49.93
C SER A 685 -11.05 -49.87 -48.53
N ASN A 686 -9.79 -50.21 -48.25
CA ASN A 686 -9.34 -50.75 -46.96
C ASN A 686 -8.51 -49.74 -46.14
N ASP A 687 -8.52 -48.46 -46.54
CA ASP A 687 -7.74 -47.38 -45.92
C ASP A 687 -6.24 -47.69 -45.84
N VAL A 688 -5.70 -48.29 -46.90
CA VAL A 688 -4.28 -48.67 -47.02
C VAL A 688 -3.57 -47.69 -47.94
N ILE A 689 -2.52 -47.06 -47.42
CA ILE A 689 -1.65 -46.15 -48.17
C ILE A 689 -0.48 -46.92 -48.76
N ILE A 690 -0.20 -46.75 -50.05
CA ILE A 690 0.93 -47.40 -50.72
C ILE A 690 1.98 -46.37 -51.08
N HIS A 691 3.12 -46.41 -50.41
CA HIS A 691 4.32 -45.70 -50.82
C HIS A 691 5.14 -46.55 -51.79
N THR A 692 5.68 -45.91 -52.83
CA THR A 692 6.51 -46.59 -53.84
C THR A 692 7.89 -45.97 -53.91
N VAL A 693 8.94 -46.79 -53.86
CA VAL A 693 10.34 -46.39 -53.90
C VAL A 693 10.97 -46.99 -55.15
N GLY A 694 11.30 -46.12 -56.12
CA GLY A 694 11.97 -46.43 -57.36
C GLY A 694 13.50 -46.56 -57.21
N LEU A 695 14.07 -47.64 -57.75
CA LEU A 695 15.51 -47.92 -57.73
C LEU A 695 16.14 -47.71 -59.13
N THR A 696 16.91 -46.62 -59.29
CA THR A 696 17.79 -46.21 -60.42
C THR A 696 17.23 -46.19 -61.86
N ALA A 697 16.59 -47.24 -62.39
CA ALA A 697 16.01 -47.28 -63.75
C ALA A 697 14.54 -47.69 -63.68
N VAL A 698 13.62 -46.71 -63.69
CA VAL A 698 12.27 -46.91 -63.12
C VAL A 698 11.13 -46.63 -64.11
N ASP A 699 10.07 -47.46 -64.11
CA ASP A 699 8.74 -47.07 -64.63
C ASP A 699 8.05 -46.10 -63.65
N GLU A 700 8.51 -44.85 -63.69
CA GLU A 700 8.05 -43.77 -62.82
C GLU A 700 6.54 -43.50 -62.96
N MET A 701 5.97 -43.69 -64.16
CA MET A 701 4.56 -43.42 -64.41
C MET A 701 3.66 -44.38 -63.64
N LEU A 702 4.02 -45.67 -63.60
CA LEU A 702 3.26 -46.67 -62.87
C LEU A 702 3.36 -46.45 -61.36
N LEU A 703 4.57 -46.24 -60.83
CA LEU A 703 4.78 -46.10 -59.38
C LEU A 703 4.15 -44.83 -58.82
N ARG A 704 4.27 -43.69 -59.51
CA ARG A 704 3.54 -42.46 -59.15
C ARG A 704 2.03 -42.64 -59.18
N ARG A 705 1.52 -43.38 -60.17
CA ARG A 705 0.07 -43.64 -60.25
C ARG A 705 -0.44 -44.44 -59.05
N ILE A 706 0.29 -45.46 -58.60
CA ILE A 706 -0.13 -46.30 -57.46
C ILE A 706 -0.09 -45.48 -56.17
N SER A 707 1.03 -44.78 -55.93
CA SER A 707 1.20 -43.98 -54.73
C SER A 707 0.19 -42.84 -54.65
N SER A 708 0.12 -41.97 -55.66
CA SER A 708 -0.81 -40.83 -55.64
C SER A 708 -2.28 -41.26 -55.57
N ALA A 709 -2.66 -42.40 -56.17
CA ALA A 709 -4.05 -42.87 -56.11
C ALA A 709 -4.46 -43.45 -54.75
N THR A 710 -3.49 -43.82 -53.90
CA THR A 710 -3.73 -44.37 -52.55
C THR A 710 -3.41 -43.37 -51.43
N GLY A 711 -3.11 -42.12 -51.78
CA GLY A 711 -2.68 -41.10 -50.81
C GLY A 711 -1.23 -41.26 -50.35
N GLY A 712 -0.44 -42.11 -51.02
CA GLY A 712 0.98 -42.31 -50.77
C GLY A 712 1.86 -41.47 -51.70
N GLU A 713 3.15 -41.48 -51.40
CA GLU A 713 4.17 -40.73 -52.13
C GLU A 713 5.10 -41.65 -52.94
N TYR A 714 5.65 -41.10 -54.03
CA TYR A 714 6.65 -41.76 -54.86
C TYR A 714 8.05 -41.20 -54.60
N PHE A 715 9.01 -42.09 -54.38
CA PHE A 715 10.38 -41.75 -54.04
C PHE A 715 11.38 -42.33 -55.07
N ILE A 716 12.52 -41.66 -55.28
CA ILE A 716 13.66 -42.16 -56.07
C ILE A 716 14.89 -42.32 -55.17
N SER A 717 15.53 -43.48 -55.23
CA SER A 717 16.60 -43.93 -54.31
C SER A 717 18.03 -43.48 -54.66
N GLU A 718 18.23 -42.50 -55.54
CA GLU A 718 19.59 -42.13 -56.01
C GLU A 718 20.53 -41.65 -54.88
N ASN A 719 20.00 -41.22 -53.74
CA ASN A 719 20.75 -40.96 -52.51
C ASN A 719 20.02 -41.54 -51.30
N ALA A 720 20.69 -42.37 -50.50
CA ALA A 720 20.15 -42.97 -49.27
C ALA A 720 19.74 -41.93 -48.20
N GLU A 721 20.04 -40.65 -48.41
CA GLU A 721 19.79 -39.53 -47.50
C GLU A 721 18.40 -38.91 -47.68
N GLY A 722 17.90 -38.75 -48.92
CA GLY A 722 16.56 -38.20 -49.18
C GLY A 722 15.41 -39.12 -48.76
N LEU A 723 15.68 -40.43 -48.67
CA LEU A 723 14.73 -41.39 -48.11
C LEU A 723 14.60 -41.22 -46.57
N ARG A 724 15.66 -40.75 -45.89
CA ARG A 724 15.70 -40.61 -44.43
C ARG A 724 14.81 -39.47 -43.93
N GLU A 725 14.79 -38.35 -44.63
CA GLU A 725 13.99 -37.15 -44.29
C GLU A 725 12.48 -37.41 -44.32
N GLU A 726 12.01 -38.21 -45.29
CA GLU A 726 10.59 -38.57 -45.40
C GLU A 726 10.20 -39.69 -44.41
N PHE A 727 11.14 -40.54 -43.99
CA PHE A 727 10.89 -41.53 -42.93
C PHE A 727 10.76 -40.94 -41.53
N GLU A 728 11.36 -39.78 -41.25
CA GLU A 728 11.05 -39.02 -40.03
C GLU A 728 9.58 -38.56 -40.02
N LYS A 729 8.95 -38.32 -41.18
CA LYS A 729 7.50 -38.02 -41.25
C LYS A 729 6.61 -39.22 -40.92
N ILE A 730 7.08 -40.45 -41.16
CA ILE A 730 6.36 -41.66 -40.75
C ILE A 730 6.46 -41.85 -39.22
N LYS A 731 7.62 -41.54 -38.63
CA LYS A 731 7.84 -41.55 -37.17
C LYS A 731 6.94 -40.53 -36.45
N ASP A 732 6.63 -39.42 -37.11
CA ASP A 732 5.66 -38.45 -36.62
C ASP A 732 4.23 -39.02 -36.47
N ILE A 733 3.86 -40.06 -37.22
CA ILE A 733 2.52 -40.68 -37.18
C ILE A 733 2.40 -41.67 -36.00
N THR A 734 3.51 -42.19 -35.50
CA THR A 734 3.58 -43.20 -34.43
C THR A 734 3.92 -42.61 -33.06
N VAL A 735 3.90 -41.28 -32.92
CA VAL A 735 4.10 -40.63 -31.62
C VAL A 735 2.89 -40.93 -30.75
N ASP A 736 3.13 -41.37 -29.52
CA ASP A 736 2.06 -41.49 -28.53
C ASP A 736 1.60 -40.09 -28.11
N LEU A 737 0.35 -39.76 -28.43
CA LEU A 737 -0.25 -38.46 -28.19
C LEU A 737 -1.27 -38.48 -27.06
N ILE A 738 -1.58 -39.65 -26.49
CA ILE A 738 -2.68 -39.81 -25.51
C ILE A 738 -2.26 -40.35 -24.16
N THR A 739 -1.09 -40.99 -24.04
CA THR A 739 -0.64 -41.47 -22.73
C THR A 739 -0.41 -40.28 -21.83
N ASP A 740 -1.21 -40.22 -20.78
CA ASP A 740 -1.20 -39.27 -19.68
C ASP A 740 -0.84 -40.12 -18.46
N THR A 741 0.44 -40.10 -18.09
CA THR A 741 1.02 -41.04 -17.12
C THR A 741 0.58 -40.74 -15.68
N ASP A 742 0.27 -39.49 -15.35
CA ASP A 742 -0.12 -39.05 -14.00
C ASP A 742 -1.59 -38.62 -13.86
N GLU A 743 -2.37 -38.73 -14.94
CA GLU A 743 -3.82 -38.53 -15.02
C GLU A 743 -4.26 -37.10 -14.70
N ASP A 744 -3.45 -36.12 -15.08
CA ASP A 744 -3.67 -34.70 -14.80
C ASP A 744 -4.51 -33.98 -15.87
N GLY A 745 -4.70 -34.63 -17.03
CA GLY A 745 -5.44 -34.11 -18.18
C GLY A 745 -4.55 -33.65 -19.34
N LEU A 746 -3.24 -33.73 -19.21
CA LEU A 746 -2.24 -33.43 -20.23
C LEU A 746 -1.44 -34.71 -20.53
N SER A 747 -1.23 -35.02 -21.82
CA SER A 747 -0.45 -36.23 -22.16
C SER A 747 1.05 -35.96 -22.14
N ASP A 748 1.87 -36.98 -21.90
CA ASP A 748 3.34 -36.92 -21.81
C ASP A 748 3.97 -36.17 -23.01
N TYR A 749 3.35 -36.26 -24.19
CA TYR A 749 3.77 -35.54 -25.39
C TYR A 749 3.60 -34.01 -25.28
N HIS A 750 2.48 -33.57 -24.71
CA HIS A 750 2.09 -32.17 -24.60
C HIS A 750 2.78 -31.48 -23.43
N GLU A 751 3.03 -32.17 -22.32
CA GLU A 751 3.76 -31.65 -21.16
C GLU A 751 5.17 -31.13 -21.52
N GLN A 752 5.81 -31.76 -22.49
CA GLN A 752 7.13 -31.32 -22.99
C GLN A 752 7.05 -30.27 -24.11
N ARG A 753 5.84 -29.81 -24.46
CA ARG A 753 5.56 -29.00 -25.66
C ARG A 753 4.50 -27.92 -25.41
N ILE A 754 4.41 -27.40 -24.18
CA ILE A 754 3.53 -26.27 -23.89
C ILE A 754 4.18 -24.99 -24.42
N ARG A 755 4.05 -24.76 -25.73
CA ARG A 755 4.42 -23.50 -26.37
C ARG A 755 3.34 -22.47 -26.08
N ILE A 756 3.72 -21.28 -25.64
CA ILE A 756 2.79 -20.16 -25.43
C ILE A 756 2.82 -19.16 -26.60
N PHE A 757 1.99 -18.12 -26.53
CA PHE A 757 1.72 -17.18 -27.63
C PHE A 757 2.95 -16.40 -28.14
N ASN A 758 3.97 -16.23 -27.32
CA ASN A 758 5.23 -15.57 -27.68
C ASN A 758 6.31 -16.55 -28.19
N GLY A 759 5.97 -17.84 -28.33
CA GLY A 759 6.83 -18.87 -28.91
C GLY A 759 7.79 -19.52 -27.91
N THR A 760 7.80 -19.10 -26.64
CA THR A 760 8.54 -19.77 -25.56
C THR A 760 7.80 -21.02 -25.06
N TYR A 761 8.48 -21.87 -24.28
CA TYR A 761 7.96 -23.15 -23.77
C TYR A 761 7.88 -23.16 -22.23
N ARG A 762 6.90 -23.89 -21.67
CA ARG A 762 6.78 -24.24 -20.25
C ARG A 762 6.71 -25.76 -20.14
N ASN A 763 7.78 -26.42 -19.71
CA ASN A 763 7.77 -27.88 -19.67
C ASN A 763 7.40 -28.38 -18.28
N THR A 764 6.44 -29.29 -18.21
CA THR A 764 5.96 -29.92 -16.98
C THR A 764 6.49 -31.34 -16.84
N ASN A 765 6.25 -31.97 -15.68
CA ASN A 765 6.80 -33.27 -15.33
C ASN A 765 5.76 -34.38 -15.42
N MET A 766 5.85 -35.20 -16.47
CA MET A 766 4.98 -36.35 -16.80
C MET A 766 4.82 -37.48 -15.78
N TYR A 767 5.36 -37.34 -14.58
CA TYR A 767 5.15 -38.28 -13.48
C TYR A 767 4.62 -37.59 -12.22
N ASN A 768 4.28 -36.31 -12.33
CA ASN A 768 3.85 -35.46 -11.24
C ASN A 768 2.72 -34.54 -11.73
N PRO A 769 1.46 -34.84 -11.37
CA PRO A 769 0.29 -34.18 -11.96
C PRO A 769 0.09 -32.71 -11.52
N ASP A 770 0.99 -32.19 -10.69
CA ASP A 770 1.03 -30.85 -10.10
C ASP A 770 2.51 -30.48 -10.00
N THR A 771 3.06 -29.98 -11.11
CA THR A 771 4.51 -29.84 -11.32
C THR A 771 5.15 -28.90 -10.30
N ASP A 772 4.47 -27.80 -9.96
CA ASP A 772 4.98 -26.81 -9.02
C ASP A 772 4.54 -27.05 -7.56
N GLY A 773 3.52 -27.86 -7.32
CA GLY A 773 3.03 -28.24 -5.99
C GLY A 773 2.09 -27.21 -5.36
N ASP A 774 1.35 -26.44 -6.14
CA ASP A 774 0.41 -25.41 -5.69
C ASP A 774 -1.03 -25.95 -5.46
N ARG A 775 -1.30 -27.19 -5.91
CA ARG A 775 -2.58 -27.95 -5.88
C ARG A 775 -3.52 -27.72 -7.06
N LEU A 776 -3.10 -27.00 -8.08
CA LEU A 776 -3.67 -27.08 -9.42
C LEU A 776 -2.97 -28.21 -10.18
N LEU A 777 -3.67 -28.80 -11.13
CA LEU A 777 -3.07 -29.82 -11.99
C LEU A 777 -2.56 -29.14 -13.26
N ASP A 778 -1.44 -29.57 -13.84
CA ASP A 778 -0.83 -28.86 -14.98
C ASP A 778 -1.82 -28.72 -16.16
N GLY A 779 -2.63 -29.77 -16.41
CA GLY A 779 -3.71 -29.75 -17.40
C GLY A 779 -4.89 -28.79 -17.10
N GLN A 780 -5.06 -28.33 -15.86
CA GLN A 780 -6.07 -27.34 -15.46
C GLN A 780 -5.59 -25.89 -15.62
N GLU A 781 -4.29 -25.68 -15.75
CA GLU A 781 -3.66 -24.36 -15.76
C GLU A 781 -3.47 -23.80 -17.17
N ILE A 782 -3.67 -24.61 -18.20
CA ILE A 782 -3.46 -24.21 -19.58
C ILE A 782 -4.68 -24.48 -20.46
N TYR A 783 -4.78 -23.75 -21.57
CA TYR A 783 -5.86 -23.90 -22.53
C TYR A 783 -5.35 -23.90 -23.98
N PRO A 784 -5.61 -24.96 -24.78
CA PRO A 784 -5.08 -25.06 -26.14
C PRO A 784 -5.79 -24.11 -27.12
N VAL A 785 -5.00 -23.38 -27.90
CA VAL A 785 -5.46 -22.58 -29.04
C VAL A 785 -5.21 -23.33 -30.33
N TYR A 786 -6.26 -23.48 -31.13
CA TYR A 786 -6.22 -24.31 -32.34
C TYR A 786 -6.02 -23.50 -33.62
N GLN A 787 -5.39 -24.12 -34.61
CA GLN A 787 -5.34 -23.62 -35.98
C GLN A 787 -5.68 -24.71 -37.01
N ILE A 788 -5.90 -24.31 -38.26
CA ILE A 788 -6.08 -25.23 -39.38
C ILE A 788 -4.90 -25.06 -40.33
N LEU A 789 -4.09 -26.11 -40.47
CA LEU A 789 -2.96 -26.13 -41.38
C LEU A 789 -3.16 -27.27 -42.38
N ASN A 790 -3.12 -26.97 -43.69
CA ASN A 790 -3.37 -27.95 -44.76
C ASN A 790 -4.68 -28.76 -44.58
N GLY A 791 -5.70 -28.18 -43.95
CA GLY A 791 -6.98 -28.83 -43.68
C GLY A 791 -7.03 -29.71 -42.41
N VAL A 792 -5.93 -29.77 -41.64
CA VAL A 792 -5.83 -30.51 -40.38
C VAL A 792 -5.88 -29.55 -39.20
N LYS A 793 -6.68 -29.87 -38.19
CA LYS A 793 -6.74 -29.11 -36.94
C LYS A 793 -5.53 -29.47 -36.07
N THR A 794 -4.74 -28.48 -35.67
CA THR A 794 -3.56 -28.63 -34.79
C THR A 794 -3.62 -27.63 -33.64
N ILE A 795 -2.83 -27.84 -32.59
CA ILE A 795 -2.62 -26.86 -31.53
C ILE A 795 -1.50 -25.92 -31.98
N ARG A 796 -1.82 -24.62 -32.05
CA ARG A 796 -0.85 -23.57 -32.38
C ARG A 796 0.01 -23.24 -31.18
N TYR A 797 -0.62 -23.03 -30.02
CA TYR A 797 0.00 -22.73 -28.73
C TYR A 797 -1.03 -22.94 -27.60
N TYR A 798 -0.62 -22.78 -26.34
CA TYR A 798 -1.48 -22.79 -25.16
C TYR A 798 -1.56 -21.39 -24.55
N LYS A 799 -2.77 -20.96 -24.18
CA LYS A 799 -2.97 -19.85 -23.25
C LYS A 799 -2.72 -20.34 -21.83
N LEU A 800 -2.11 -19.50 -21.01
CA LEU A 800 -1.93 -19.75 -19.58
C LEU A 800 -3.15 -19.20 -18.82
N LEU A 801 -3.74 -20.02 -17.97
CA LEU A 801 -4.64 -19.60 -16.89
C LEU A 801 -3.83 -19.35 -15.61
N SER A 802 -2.77 -20.15 -15.41
CA SER A 802 -1.58 -19.95 -14.57
C SER A 802 -0.38 -20.61 -15.29
N ASP A 803 0.84 -20.31 -14.87
CA ASP A 803 2.08 -20.95 -15.29
C ASP A 803 2.30 -22.24 -14.46
N PRO A 804 2.14 -23.44 -15.06
CA PRO A 804 2.19 -24.72 -14.33
C PRO A 804 3.58 -25.10 -13.78
N THR A 805 4.54 -24.19 -13.90
CA THR A 805 5.90 -24.35 -13.38
C THR A 805 6.18 -23.44 -12.18
N LYS A 806 5.19 -22.64 -11.76
CA LYS A 806 5.31 -21.63 -10.71
C LYS A 806 4.05 -21.58 -9.85
N LYS A 807 4.22 -21.85 -8.56
CA LYS A 807 3.12 -21.79 -7.56
C LYS A 807 2.37 -20.46 -7.47
N ASP A 808 3.02 -19.40 -7.92
CA ASP A 808 2.55 -18.02 -7.92
C ASP A 808 3.02 -17.45 -9.26
N SER A 809 2.09 -17.39 -10.19
CA SER A 809 2.38 -17.18 -11.61
C SER A 809 2.68 -15.74 -11.96
N ASP A 810 2.02 -14.80 -11.28
CA ASP A 810 2.27 -13.36 -11.41
C ASP A 810 3.21 -12.80 -10.35
N GLY A 811 3.51 -13.56 -9.30
CA GLY A 811 4.50 -13.22 -8.28
C GLY A 811 3.98 -12.26 -7.21
N ASP A 812 2.66 -12.09 -7.05
CA ASP A 812 2.09 -11.12 -6.10
C ASP A 812 2.07 -11.57 -4.62
N GLY A 813 2.51 -12.81 -4.37
CA GLY A 813 2.56 -13.46 -3.06
C GLY A 813 1.30 -14.28 -2.75
N ILE A 814 0.32 -14.34 -3.65
CA ILE A 814 -0.89 -15.15 -3.54
C ILE A 814 -0.79 -16.33 -4.52
N GLY A 815 -0.61 -17.54 -3.98
CA GLY A 815 -0.53 -18.73 -4.84
C GLY A 815 -1.79 -18.98 -5.68
N ASP A 816 -1.59 -19.51 -6.89
CA ASP A 816 -2.59 -19.55 -7.96
C ASP A 816 -3.87 -20.29 -7.56
N ALA A 817 -3.75 -21.36 -6.77
CA ALA A 817 -4.89 -22.12 -6.25
C ALA A 817 -5.96 -21.29 -5.50
N ILE A 818 -5.58 -20.15 -4.91
CA ILE A 818 -6.51 -19.24 -4.22
C ILE A 818 -6.61 -17.86 -4.85
N ASP A 819 -5.75 -17.52 -5.80
CA ASP A 819 -5.79 -16.25 -6.50
C ASP A 819 -6.92 -16.23 -7.55
N PRO A 820 -7.89 -15.30 -7.48
CA PRO A 820 -8.84 -15.08 -8.57
C PRO A 820 -8.20 -14.55 -9.85
N GLU A 821 -7.00 -13.95 -9.79
CA GLU A 821 -6.34 -13.25 -10.89
C GLU A 821 -4.91 -13.74 -11.18
N LYS A 822 -4.70 -15.06 -11.15
CA LYS A 822 -3.44 -15.83 -11.28
C LYS A 822 -2.32 -15.33 -12.22
N ILE A 823 -2.62 -14.48 -13.19
CA ILE A 823 -1.66 -13.99 -14.19
C ILE A 823 -1.59 -12.45 -14.24
N CYS A 824 -2.16 -11.78 -13.24
CA CYS A 824 -2.28 -10.34 -13.12
C CYS A 824 -2.02 -9.88 -11.68
N PHE A 825 -0.80 -9.39 -11.47
CA PHE A 825 -0.27 -9.00 -10.17
C PHE A 825 -1.24 -8.13 -9.36
N ASN A 826 -1.61 -8.55 -8.16
CA ASN A 826 -2.41 -7.75 -7.24
C ASN A 826 -1.53 -7.04 -6.20
N VAL A 827 -1.82 -5.75 -5.97
CA VAL A 827 -1.18 -5.03 -4.87
C VAL A 827 -1.78 -5.51 -3.55
N THR A 828 -1.02 -6.32 -2.82
CA THR A 828 -1.41 -6.84 -1.51
C THR A 828 -0.86 -5.98 -0.38
N ASP A 829 -1.36 -6.17 0.84
CA ASP A 829 -0.79 -5.51 2.02
C ASP A 829 0.70 -5.92 2.22
N ARG A 830 1.07 -7.12 1.74
CA ARG A 830 2.47 -7.60 1.73
C ARG A 830 3.30 -6.81 0.73
N THR A 831 2.81 -6.59 -0.49
CA THR A 831 3.47 -5.71 -1.49
C THR A 831 3.77 -4.33 -0.90
N LEU A 832 2.78 -3.71 -0.23
CA LEU A 832 2.93 -2.39 0.39
C LEU A 832 3.99 -2.38 1.52
N ALA A 833 4.10 -3.47 2.27
CA ALA A 833 5.10 -3.62 3.32
C ALA A 833 6.51 -3.80 2.76
N LEU A 834 6.65 -4.57 1.67
CA LEU A 834 7.92 -4.76 0.97
C LEU A 834 8.45 -3.42 0.41
N VAL A 835 7.57 -2.63 -0.23
CA VAL A 835 7.96 -1.30 -0.77
C VAL A 835 8.34 -0.32 0.34
N ALA A 836 7.61 -0.29 1.47
CA ALA A 836 8.03 0.50 2.65
C ALA A 836 9.33 -0.03 3.29
N GLY A 837 9.70 -1.29 3.07
CA GLY A 837 11.00 -1.82 3.46
C GLY A 837 12.14 -1.31 2.58
N LEU A 838 11.88 -1.11 1.28
CA LEU A 838 12.86 -0.60 0.32
C LEU A 838 13.30 0.84 0.63
N SER A 839 12.43 1.67 1.21
CA SER A 839 12.75 3.07 1.55
C SER A 839 13.84 3.22 2.62
N TYR A 840 14.24 2.14 3.28
CA TYR A 840 15.39 2.12 4.19
C TYR A 840 16.73 1.96 3.46
N SER A 841 16.75 1.81 2.14
CA SER A 841 17.98 1.62 1.36
C SER A 841 18.25 2.82 0.45
N ASN A 842 19.53 3.14 0.24
CA ASN A 842 19.91 4.15 -0.75
C ASN A 842 19.65 3.67 -2.18
N LEU A 843 18.57 4.17 -2.77
CA LEU A 843 18.15 3.82 -4.13
C LEU A 843 18.13 5.00 -5.10
N SER A 844 18.62 6.18 -4.69
CA SER A 844 18.58 7.40 -5.54
C SER A 844 19.29 7.22 -6.88
N ASN A 845 20.43 6.52 -6.90
CA ASN A 845 21.17 6.18 -8.12
C ASN A 845 20.65 4.92 -8.85
N LYS A 846 19.45 4.43 -8.50
CA LYS A 846 18.85 3.19 -9.02
C LYS A 846 17.53 3.41 -9.76
N THR A 847 17.07 4.64 -9.90
CA THR A 847 15.91 5.01 -10.71
C THR A 847 16.01 4.42 -12.13
N GLY A 848 14.88 3.93 -12.65
CA GLY A 848 14.76 3.21 -13.92
C GLY A 848 15.02 1.71 -13.83
N LYS A 849 15.59 1.20 -12.72
CA LYS A 849 15.87 -0.23 -12.54
C LYS A 849 14.75 -0.97 -11.84
N THR A 850 14.58 -2.23 -12.21
CA THR A 850 13.71 -3.17 -11.49
C THR A 850 14.41 -3.73 -10.25
N ILE A 851 13.64 -4.14 -9.24
CA ILE A 851 14.19 -4.81 -8.05
C ILE A 851 14.93 -6.09 -8.43
N GLY A 852 14.46 -6.82 -9.45
CA GLY A 852 15.14 -8.00 -10.00
C GLY A 852 16.55 -7.70 -10.50
N GLU A 853 16.73 -6.66 -11.33
CA GLU A 853 18.04 -6.23 -11.82
C GLU A 853 18.99 -5.83 -10.68
N LEU A 854 18.46 -5.22 -9.60
CA LEU A 854 19.25 -4.88 -8.43
C LEU A 854 19.72 -6.14 -7.69
N ILE A 855 18.84 -7.11 -7.47
CA ILE A 855 19.19 -8.39 -6.85
C ILE A 855 20.25 -9.11 -7.67
N ASP A 856 20.10 -9.17 -8.99
CA ASP A 856 21.01 -9.89 -9.88
C ASP A 856 22.38 -9.21 -10.03
N SER A 857 22.42 -7.88 -9.86
CA SER A 857 23.66 -7.12 -9.76
C SER A 857 24.33 -7.18 -8.37
N GLY A 858 23.73 -7.92 -7.43
CA GLY A 858 24.29 -8.15 -6.09
C GLY A 858 24.03 -7.03 -5.09
N VAL A 859 23.05 -6.15 -5.34
CA VAL A 859 22.60 -5.15 -4.38
C VAL A 859 21.92 -5.85 -3.19
N THR A 860 22.17 -5.35 -1.99
CA THR A 860 21.53 -5.78 -0.74
C THR A 860 20.75 -4.61 -0.15
N PHE A 861 19.55 -4.86 0.36
CA PHE A 861 18.71 -3.84 0.99
C PHE A 861 18.88 -3.87 2.51
N GLU A 862 18.85 -2.70 3.17
CA GLU A 862 19.24 -2.58 4.59
C GLU A 862 18.26 -3.26 5.56
N ASN A 863 16.95 -3.22 5.25
CA ASN A 863 15.90 -3.82 6.08
C ASN A 863 15.06 -4.88 5.35
N LEU A 864 15.42 -5.25 4.13
CA LEU A 864 14.68 -6.22 3.34
C LEU A 864 15.61 -7.30 2.77
N GLU A 865 15.44 -8.56 3.21
CA GLU A 865 16.24 -9.65 2.67
C GLU A 865 15.90 -9.87 1.18
N ASN A 866 16.92 -10.18 0.37
CA ASN A 866 16.76 -10.37 -1.07
C ASN A 866 15.75 -11.47 -1.45
N GLU A 867 15.53 -12.45 -0.56
CA GLU A 867 14.50 -13.50 -0.74
C GLU A 867 13.07 -12.92 -0.74
N TYR A 868 12.79 -11.91 0.10
CA TYR A 868 11.47 -11.24 0.14
C TYR A 868 11.37 -10.12 -0.90
N ALA A 869 12.46 -9.38 -1.15
CA ALA A 869 12.52 -8.43 -2.26
C ALA A 869 12.27 -9.12 -3.62
N ALA A 870 12.57 -10.42 -3.71
CA ALA A 870 12.32 -11.22 -4.90
C ALA A 870 10.83 -11.42 -5.23
N GLU A 871 9.90 -11.04 -4.35
CA GLU A 871 8.45 -11.06 -4.64
C GLU A 871 8.02 -9.83 -5.45
N ILE A 872 8.75 -8.72 -5.34
CA ILE A 872 8.47 -7.50 -6.11
C ILE A 872 9.53 -7.25 -7.18
N ARG A 873 10.08 -8.31 -7.79
CA ARG A 873 11.19 -8.21 -8.76
C ARG A 873 10.88 -7.32 -9.95
N ASP A 874 9.65 -7.40 -10.43
CA ASP A 874 9.20 -6.61 -11.58
C ASP A 874 8.81 -5.18 -11.19
N ALA A 875 8.80 -4.84 -9.90
CA ALA A 875 8.62 -3.47 -9.46
C ALA A 875 9.81 -2.62 -9.91
N LYS A 876 9.53 -1.55 -10.63
CA LYS A 876 10.51 -0.62 -11.17
C LYS A 876 10.60 0.62 -10.30
N ILE A 877 11.80 0.99 -9.88
CA ILE A 877 12.02 2.23 -9.14
C ILE A 877 11.87 3.40 -10.10
N ILE A 878 10.84 4.22 -9.89
CA ILE A 878 10.62 5.45 -10.68
C ILE A 878 11.08 6.69 -9.93
N TYR A 879 11.20 6.60 -8.62
CA TYR A 879 11.76 7.65 -7.77
C TYR A 879 12.38 7.05 -6.51
N SER A 880 13.45 7.66 -6.02
CA SER A 880 13.92 7.43 -4.67
C SER A 880 14.73 8.62 -4.18
N ASN A 881 14.48 9.01 -2.94
CA ASN A 881 15.26 10.02 -2.25
C ASN A 881 15.84 9.43 -0.96
N GLU A 882 17.08 9.80 -0.66
CA GLU A 882 17.64 9.72 0.69
C GLU A 882 17.91 11.15 1.13
N SER A 883 17.07 11.71 2.00
CA SER A 883 17.42 13.01 2.54
C SER A 883 18.67 12.87 3.42
N GLY A 884 19.67 13.70 3.16
CA GLY A 884 20.81 13.88 4.03
C GLY A 884 20.48 14.94 5.08
N ILE A 885 20.76 14.62 6.35
CA ILE A 885 21.13 15.54 7.43
C ILE A 885 20.07 16.58 7.84
N GLY A 886 19.39 16.35 8.96
CA GLY A 886 18.80 17.41 9.80
C GLY A 886 19.71 17.72 11.00
N TRP A 887 19.60 18.93 11.57
CA TRP A 887 20.35 19.47 12.72
C TRP A 887 20.36 18.61 14.00
N TRP A 888 19.55 17.55 14.05
CA TRP A 888 19.62 16.52 15.08
C TRP A 888 20.85 15.60 14.92
N GLY A 889 22.03 16.17 14.73
CA GLY A 889 23.31 15.47 14.86
C GLY A 889 23.38 14.76 16.21
N ASP A 890 23.50 13.43 16.18
CA ASP A 890 23.46 12.47 17.30
C ASP A 890 22.09 12.18 17.96
N PHE A 891 20.98 12.84 17.58
CA PHE A 891 19.62 12.57 18.11
C PHE A 891 18.57 12.21 17.03
N GLY A 892 18.88 12.42 15.75
CA GLY A 892 18.01 12.16 14.61
C GLY A 892 18.58 11.06 13.73
N ASP A 893 17.70 10.17 13.28
CA ASP A 893 18.06 9.08 12.36
C ASP A 893 18.68 9.63 11.07
N ARG A 894 19.65 8.90 10.52
CA ARG A 894 20.23 9.20 9.21
C ARG A 894 19.19 8.96 8.11
N GLY A 895 18.42 9.99 7.79
CA GLY A 895 17.87 10.24 6.46
C GLY A 895 16.43 9.82 6.25
N LEU A 896 15.68 10.73 5.63
CA LEU A 896 14.27 10.64 5.31
C LEU A 896 14.20 9.99 3.93
N GLY A 897 14.08 8.66 3.96
CA GLY A 897 14.07 7.84 2.75
C GLY A 897 12.67 7.72 2.18
N SER A 898 12.53 7.92 0.88
CA SER A 898 11.32 7.53 0.14
C SER A 898 11.69 6.75 -1.10
N VAL A 899 10.81 5.85 -1.49
CA VAL A 899 10.94 5.10 -2.74
C VAL A 899 9.58 5.02 -3.38
N VAL A 900 9.51 5.24 -4.68
CA VAL A 900 8.31 5.03 -5.47
C VAL A 900 8.60 3.96 -6.49
N VAL A 901 7.78 2.92 -6.48
CA VAL A 901 7.88 1.84 -7.46
C VAL A 901 6.64 1.78 -8.33
N GLN A 902 6.84 1.44 -9.60
CA GLN A 902 5.81 1.15 -10.57
C GLN A 902 5.76 -0.36 -10.82
N ILE A 903 4.57 -0.95 -10.75
CA ILE A 903 4.31 -2.34 -11.12
C ILE A 903 3.32 -2.34 -12.28
N SER A 904 3.76 -2.80 -13.45
CA SER A 904 2.88 -2.96 -14.62
C SER A 904 1.94 -4.15 -14.40
N ARG A 905 0.63 -3.94 -14.60
CA ARG A 905 -0.40 -4.97 -14.35
C ARG A 905 -1.23 -5.24 -15.61
N PRO A 906 -1.10 -6.41 -16.24
CA PRO A 906 -1.82 -6.75 -17.46
C PRO A 906 -3.35 -6.59 -17.34
N GLY A 907 -3.99 -5.89 -18.28
CA GLY A 907 -5.44 -5.68 -18.26
C GLY A 907 -5.95 -4.80 -17.10
N LYS A 908 -5.04 -4.18 -16.33
CA LYS A 908 -5.34 -3.24 -15.24
C LYS A 908 -4.49 -1.97 -15.42
N ASN A 909 -4.84 -0.94 -14.66
CA ASN A 909 -3.96 0.22 -14.48
C ASN A 909 -2.64 -0.22 -13.84
N ASP A 910 -1.54 0.49 -14.07
CA ASP A 910 -0.33 0.24 -13.28
C ASP A 910 -0.55 0.53 -11.81
N ALA A 911 0.23 -0.10 -10.94
CA ALA A 911 0.29 0.28 -9.54
C ALA A 911 1.52 1.16 -9.29
N ILE A 912 1.29 2.37 -8.78
CA ILE A 912 2.33 3.25 -8.24
C ILE A 912 2.29 3.15 -6.73
N ILE A 913 3.39 2.68 -6.13
CA ILE A 913 3.47 2.44 -4.69
C ILE A 913 4.57 3.33 -4.10
N TYR A 914 4.17 4.24 -3.23
CA TYR A 914 5.05 5.08 -2.42
C TYR A 914 5.36 4.34 -1.11
N GLY A 915 6.64 4.08 -0.88
CA GLY A 915 7.20 3.57 0.36
C GLY A 915 7.88 4.70 1.13
N LEU A 916 7.40 4.97 2.34
CA LEU A 916 7.98 5.96 3.24
C LEU A 916 8.74 5.28 4.36
N ARG A 917 10.00 5.70 4.54
CA ARG A 917 10.86 5.23 5.60
C ARG A 917 10.31 5.65 6.95
N GLY A 918 10.34 4.72 7.89
CA GLY A 918 10.09 4.98 9.31
C GLY A 918 11.36 4.93 10.13
N THR A 919 11.20 4.98 11.46
CA THR A 919 12.32 4.85 12.40
C THR A 919 13.03 3.50 12.35
N GLU A 920 14.36 3.50 12.56
CA GLU A 920 15.19 2.30 12.61
C GLU A 920 15.10 1.59 13.98
N PRO A 921 14.74 0.30 14.04
CA PRO A 921 14.77 -0.45 15.29
C PRO A 921 16.22 -0.82 15.64
N GLY A 922 16.98 0.08 16.27
CA GLY A 922 18.27 -0.34 16.82
C GLY A 922 19.26 0.71 17.32
N LYS A 923 19.07 2.01 17.08
CA LYS A 923 20.08 3.02 17.47
C LYS A 923 19.69 3.92 18.63
N ASP A 924 18.43 4.33 18.81
CA ASP A 924 18.10 5.20 19.95
C ASP A 924 16.60 5.27 20.30
N THR A 925 16.05 4.18 20.85
CA THR A 925 14.59 4.04 21.11
C THR A 925 13.93 5.16 21.96
N THR A 926 14.71 5.97 22.67
CA THR A 926 14.22 7.09 23.48
C THR A 926 14.23 8.42 22.74
N ASN A 927 15.20 8.64 21.85
CA ASN A 927 15.27 9.85 21.02
C ASN A 927 14.35 9.72 19.81
N ASP A 928 14.25 8.52 19.24
CA ASP A 928 13.36 8.21 18.10
C ASP A 928 11.88 8.49 18.44
N ALA A 929 11.42 8.15 19.64
CA ALA A 929 10.04 8.39 20.06
C ALA A 929 9.72 9.88 20.28
N LEU A 930 10.73 10.71 20.59
CA LEU A 930 10.59 12.16 20.77
C LEU A 930 10.56 12.85 19.41
N THR A 931 11.47 12.51 18.52
CA THR A 931 11.50 12.99 17.12
C THR A 931 10.22 12.61 16.39
N ASP A 932 9.76 11.35 16.53
CA ASP A 932 8.50 10.87 15.94
C ASP A 932 7.27 11.61 16.48
N LEU A 933 7.30 12.00 17.76
CA LEU A 933 6.23 12.77 18.37
C LEU A 933 6.24 14.23 17.92
N VAL A 934 7.40 14.90 17.92
CA VAL A 934 7.50 16.30 17.48
C VAL A 934 7.10 16.44 16.01
N LEU A 935 7.60 15.55 15.14
CA LEU A 935 7.20 15.50 13.72
C LEU A 935 5.74 15.07 13.54
N GLY A 936 5.22 14.19 14.39
CA GLY A 936 3.82 13.74 14.34
C GLY A 936 2.80 14.78 14.81
N LEU A 937 3.25 15.77 15.60
CA LEU A 937 2.47 16.89 16.13
C LEU A 937 2.49 18.14 15.24
N GLY A 938 3.53 18.31 14.41
CA GLY A 938 3.53 19.26 13.30
C GLY A 938 2.50 18.85 12.24
N TRP A 939 1.67 19.80 11.79
CA TRP A 939 0.58 19.54 10.83
C TRP A 939 1.06 19.39 9.37
N SER A 940 2.37 19.49 9.16
CA SER A 940 3.07 19.21 7.91
C SER A 940 4.55 19.12 8.24
N SER A 941 5.17 17.96 8.08
CA SER A 941 6.64 17.91 8.07
C SER A 941 7.12 18.17 6.64
N ALA A 942 8.24 18.88 6.46
CA ALA A 942 8.87 19.05 5.14
C ALA A 942 8.99 17.72 4.36
N GLN A 943 9.14 16.59 5.07
CA GLN A 943 9.09 15.23 4.52
C GLN A 943 7.78 14.88 3.82
N SER A 944 6.66 15.14 4.49
CA SER A 944 5.33 14.91 3.92
C SER A 944 5.04 15.87 2.77
N ASP A 945 5.65 17.06 2.74
CA ASP A 945 5.56 18.00 1.62
C ASP A 945 6.36 17.53 0.42
N VAL A 946 7.62 17.09 0.59
CA VAL A 946 8.40 16.46 -0.48
C VAL A 946 7.65 15.27 -1.07
N VAL A 947 7.14 14.37 -0.23
CA VAL A 947 6.38 13.20 -0.71
C VAL A 947 5.05 13.60 -1.35
N PHE A 948 4.39 14.65 -0.85
CA PHE A 948 3.14 15.15 -1.41
C PHE A 948 3.35 15.85 -2.75
N GLY A 949 4.42 16.62 -2.91
CA GLY A 949 4.89 17.15 -4.19
C GLY A 949 5.15 16.03 -5.17
N GLU A 950 5.96 15.03 -4.79
CA GLU A 950 6.23 13.87 -5.66
C GLU A 950 4.98 13.03 -5.97
N TYR A 951 4.01 13.03 -5.06
CA TYR A 951 2.68 12.51 -5.37
C TYR A 951 2.00 13.35 -6.44
N LYS A 952 1.96 14.69 -6.31
CA LYS A 952 1.36 15.59 -7.31
C LYS A 952 1.99 15.40 -8.69
N SER A 953 3.33 15.38 -8.78
CA SER A 953 4.06 15.26 -10.05
C SER A 953 3.76 13.94 -10.79
N LEU A 954 3.70 12.83 -10.05
CA LEU A 954 3.46 11.51 -10.61
C LEU A 954 1.96 11.17 -10.75
N ALA A 955 1.06 11.88 -10.06
CA ALA A 955 -0.39 11.67 -10.06
C ALA A 955 -1.13 12.23 -11.29
N ALA A 956 -0.44 12.94 -12.18
CA ALA A 956 -1.02 13.50 -13.40
C ALA A 956 -1.63 12.43 -14.34
N ASN A 957 -1.12 11.19 -14.30
CA ASN A 957 -1.56 10.13 -15.21
C ASN A 957 -2.78 9.35 -14.67
N LYS A 958 -3.96 9.62 -15.26
CA LYS A 958 -5.25 9.01 -14.88
C LYS A 958 -5.34 7.49 -15.11
N ASN A 959 -4.36 6.82 -15.71
CA ASN A 959 -4.38 5.37 -15.96
C ASN A 959 -3.53 4.55 -14.96
N ARG A 960 -3.36 5.08 -13.74
CA ARG A 960 -2.57 4.46 -12.67
C ARG A 960 -3.38 4.37 -11.37
N ASP A 961 -3.21 3.27 -10.65
CA ASP A 961 -3.68 3.14 -9.26
C ASP A 961 -2.55 3.55 -8.32
N TYR A 962 -2.83 4.44 -7.38
CA TYR A 962 -1.84 5.00 -6.46
C TYR A 962 -2.01 4.41 -5.06
N PHE A 963 -0.90 4.00 -4.46
CA PHE A 963 -0.82 3.41 -3.14
C PHE A 963 0.27 4.11 -2.34
N ILE A 964 -0.02 4.47 -1.10
CA ILE A 964 0.95 5.07 -0.18
C ILE A 964 1.04 4.18 1.05
N SER A 965 2.27 3.86 1.43
CA SER A 965 2.61 2.96 2.53
C SER A 965 3.83 3.46 3.28
N GLY A 966 3.89 3.18 4.57
CA GLY A 966 5.04 3.44 5.40
C GLY A 966 4.98 2.66 6.71
N HIS A 967 6.14 2.45 7.31
CA HIS A 967 6.27 1.78 8.62
C HIS A 967 6.55 2.83 9.71
N SER A 968 6.08 2.63 10.95
CA SER A 968 6.31 3.56 12.08
C SER A 968 5.99 5.03 11.73
N LEU A 969 6.94 5.96 11.86
CA LEU A 969 6.82 7.37 11.42
C LEU A 969 6.37 7.50 9.96
N GLY A 970 6.89 6.68 9.05
CA GLY A 970 6.47 6.64 7.64
C GLY A 970 4.97 6.35 7.49
N GLY A 971 4.37 5.62 8.44
CA GLY A 971 2.93 5.43 8.52
C GLY A 971 2.17 6.72 8.88
N ARG A 972 2.71 7.57 9.75
CA ARG A 972 2.11 8.90 10.07
C ARG A 972 2.30 9.89 8.92
N LEU A 973 3.47 9.89 8.27
CA LEU A 973 3.71 10.67 7.05
C LEU A 973 2.73 10.28 5.96
N THR A 974 2.47 8.99 5.79
CA THR A 974 1.42 8.49 4.87
C THR A 974 0.06 9.12 5.18
N GLN A 975 -0.35 9.19 6.45
CA GLN A 975 -1.61 9.86 6.84
C GLN A 975 -1.63 11.36 6.54
N ASP A 976 -0.47 12.01 6.67
CA ASP A 976 -0.32 13.43 6.39
C ASP A 976 -0.48 13.75 4.91
N VAL A 977 0.23 13.00 4.06
CA VAL A 977 0.09 13.08 2.60
C VAL A 977 -1.35 12.80 2.20
N ILE A 978 -2.02 11.80 2.80
CA ILE A 978 -3.44 11.53 2.54
C ILE A 978 -4.33 12.73 2.88
N TYR A 979 -4.06 13.41 4.01
CA TYR A 979 -4.80 14.60 4.41
C TYR A 979 -4.57 15.78 3.44
N LYS A 980 -3.33 15.98 2.98
CA LYS A 980 -2.98 17.00 1.99
C LYS A 980 -3.63 16.74 0.63
N VAL A 981 -3.56 15.51 0.12
CA VAL A 981 -4.26 15.07 -1.11
C VAL A 981 -5.78 15.29 -1.01
N TYR A 982 -6.36 15.12 0.17
CA TYR A 982 -7.79 15.35 0.37
C TYR A 982 -8.18 16.84 0.36
N ASN A 983 -7.29 17.71 0.84
CA ASN A 983 -7.56 19.14 1.05
C ASN A 983 -7.06 20.05 -0.06
N SER A 984 -6.17 19.59 -0.96
CA SER A 984 -5.84 20.34 -2.17
C SER A 984 -7.13 20.58 -2.97
N ASN A 985 -7.54 21.85 -3.05
CA ASN A 985 -8.75 22.28 -3.74
C ASN A 985 -8.61 22.26 -5.27
N GLU A 986 -7.52 21.70 -5.79
CA GLU A 986 -7.20 21.70 -7.22
C GLU A 986 -8.14 20.79 -8.01
N GLY A 987 -8.63 21.33 -9.13
CA GLY A 987 -9.74 20.84 -9.92
C GLY A 987 -9.57 19.47 -10.59
N PHE A 988 -8.49 18.73 -10.31
CA PHE A 988 -8.24 17.41 -10.89
C PHE A 988 -9.21 16.32 -10.38
N LEU A 989 -9.88 16.56 -9.23
CA LEU A 989 -10.86 15.67 -8.59
C LEU A 989 -12.33 16.11 -8.77
N GLY A 990 -12.67 16.66 -9.93
CA GLY A 990 -13.99 17.23 -10.26
C GLY A 990 -15.25 16.32 -10.15
N VAL A 991 -15.23 15.18 -9.44
CA VAL A 991 -16.38 14.25 -9.42
C VAL A 991 -16.86 13.82 -8.02
N LEU A 992 -16.15 14.10 -6.93
CA LEU A 992 -16.61 13.68 -5.60
C LEU A 992 -17.14 14.85 -4.75
N ASN A 993 -18.46 14.89 -4.67
CA ASN A 993 -19.24 15.83 -3.89
C ASN A 993 -18.77 15.87 -2.41
N LYS A 994 -18.20 17.02 -1.98
CA LYS A 994 -17.71 17.33 -0.60
C LYS A 994 -18.66 16.99 0.55
N ALA A 995 -19.93 16.68 0.27
CA ALA A 995 -20.98 16.48 1.27
C ALA A 995 -21.01 15.09 1.97
N ASN A 996 -20.17 14.11 1.58
CA ASN A 996 -20.32 12.71 2.06
C ASN A 996 -19.10 12.08 2.76
N ILE A 997 -18.00 12.81 2.94
CA ILE A 997 -16.80 12.27 3.59
C ILE A 997 -16.55 13.09 4.87
N LYS A 998 -16.55 12.39 6.02
CA LYS A 998 -16.23 12.98 7.33
C LYS A 998 -14.71 12.94 7.53
N GLU A 999 -14.17 13.90 8.28
CA GLU A 999 -12.84 13.86 8.90
C GLU A 999 -12.49 12.44 9.37
N PRO A 1000 -11.22 12.01 9.33
CA PRO A 1000 -10.81 10.72 9.86
C PRO A 1000 -11.23 10.61 11.34
N ILE A 1001 -12.36 9.95 11.56
CA ILE A 1001 -12.83 9.58 12.89
C ILE A 1001 -11.95 8.41 13.30
N HIS A 1002 -10.74 8.67 13.80
CA HIS A 1002 -10.05 7.91 14.84
C HIS A 1002 -8.61 8.41 15.00
N SER A 1003 -8.34 8.91 16.21
CA SER A 1003 -7.03 9.05 16.85
C SER A 1003 -6.00 8.04 16.34
N ALA A 1004 -4.86 8.53 15.88
CA ALA A 1004 -3.65 7.73 15.75
C ALA A 1004 -3.46 6.92 17.05
N THR A 1005 -3.49 5.60 16.95
CA THR A 1005 -2.72 4.84 17.93
C THR A 1005 -1.27 5.01 17.52
N PHE A 1006 -0.54 5.89 18.21
CA PHE A 1006 0.91 5.84 18.28
C PHE A 1006 1.29 4.44 18.79
N ASN A 1007 1.56 3.51 17.88
CA ASN A 1007 2.07 2.19 18.23
C ASN A 1007 3.42 1.88 17.58
N GLY A 1008 4.05 2.87 16.92
CA GLY A 1008 5.44 2.82 16.44
C GLY A 1008 5.79 1.66 15.51
N LEU A 1009 4.82 0.88 15.02
CA LEU A 1009 5.06 -0.42 14.37
C LEU A 1009 3.87 -0.84 13.45
N GLY A 1010 3.08 0.10 12.92
CA GLY A 1010 1.90 -0.20 12.08
C GLY A 1010 2.03 0.30 10.65
N TYR A 1011 1.56 -0.50 9.68
CA TYR A 1011 1.39 -0.08 8.28
C TYR A 1011 0.06 0.64 8.08
N ASN A 1012 0.09 1.83 7.47
CA ASN A 1012 -1.11 2.54 7.01
C ASN A 1012 -1.27 2.37 5.49
N ARG A 1013 -2.50 2.23 5.01
CA ARG A 1013 -2.84 2.02 3.59
C ARG A 1013 -3.83 3.07 3.10
N LEU A 1014 -3.56 3.67 1.94
CA LEU A 1014 -4.56 4.29 1.07
C LEU A 1014 -4.59 3.56 -0.28
N VAL A 1015 -5.79 3.34 -0.82
CA VAL A 1015 -6.00 2.83 -2.19
C VAL A 1015 -6.73 3.91 -2.96
N TYR A 1016 -6.10 4.46 -3.99
CA TYR A 1016 -6.76 5.36 -4.94
C TYR A 1016 -6.87 4.65 -6.30
N LYS A 1017 -8.10 4.50 -6.80
CA LYS A 1017 -8.39 3.97 -8.14
C LYS A 1017 -8.89 5.09 -9.03
N THR A 1018 -8.29 5.27 -10.18
CA THR A 1018 -8.78 6.23 -11.18
C THR A 1018 -10.01 5.68 -11.92
N LEU A 1019 -11.16 6.28 -11.59
CA LEU A 1019 -12.42 6.42 -12.35
C LEU A 1019 -13.29 5.18 -12.69
N GLU A 1020 -14.33 4.97 -11.87
CA GLU A 1020 -15.74 4.96 -12.31
C GLU A 1020 -16.66 5.22 -11.11
N ASN A 1021 -17.73 5.99 -11.34
CA ASN A 1021 -18.54 6.78 -10.39
C ASN A 1021 -19.25 6.05 -9.20
N ASP A 1022 -18.97 4.79 -8.89
CA ASP A 1022 -19.85 4.02 -7.99
C ASP A 1022 -19.20 3.22 -6.85
N ILE A 1023 -17.87 3.24 -6.67
CA ILE A 1023 -17.20 2.32 -5.72
C ILE A 1023 -16.83 2.94 -4.36
N LEU A 1024 -17.04 4.23 -4.12
CA LEU A 1024 -16.77 4.83 -2.80
C LEU A 1024 -17.83 4.53 -1.72
N ARG A 1025 -18.93 3.86 -2.05
CA ARG A 1025 -19.98 3.50 -1.07
C ARG A 1025 -19.68 2.25 -0.24
N GLN A 1026 -18.67 1.45 -0.57
CA GLN A 1026 -18.39 0.19 0.13
C GLN A 1026 -17.16 0.21 1.07
N TYR A 1027 -16.35 1.27 1.07
CA TYR A 1027 -15.09 1.31 1.84
C TYR A 1027 -15.15 2.13 3.14
N LYS A 1028 -16.36 2.33 3.69
CA LYS A 1028 -16.62 3.25 4.80
C LYS A 1028 -16.06 2.80 6.18
N ASP A 1029 -15.56 1.57 6.32
CA ASP A 1029 -15.38 0.94 7.64
C ASP A 1029 -14.03 0.21 7.89
N LYS A 1030 -12.98 0.35 7.08
CA LYS A 1030 -11.76 -0.48 7.26
C LYS A 1030 -10.41 0.20 6.98
N LEU A 1031 -9.96 1.08 7.88
CA LEU A 1031 -8.54 1.22 8.20
C LEU A 1031 -8.19 0.03 9.11
N HIS A 1032 -7.63 -1.04 8.56
CA HIS A 1032 -7.19 -2.19 9.35
C HIS A 1032 -5.69 -2.05 9.67
N ASN A 1033 -5.37 -1.75 10.93
CA ASN A 1033 -4.04 -2.01 11.49
C ASN A 1033 -3.80 -3.52 11.54
N TYR A 1034 -3.14 -4.09 10.53
CA TYR A 1034 -2.79 -5.51 10.53
C TYR A 1034 -1.41 -5.74 11.16
N TYR A 1035 -1.37 -6.55 12.22
CA TYR A 1035 -0.19 -7.29 12.62
C TYR A 1035 -0.40 -8.74 12.15
N TYR A 1036 0.28 -9.19 11.11
CA TYR A 1036 0.30 -10.61 10.76
C TYR A 1036 1.20 -11.35 11.73
N LYS A 1037 0.56 -11.99 12.72
CA LYS A 1037 1.24 -12.88 13.66
C LYS A 1037 1.64 -14.16 12.92
N GLY A 1038 2.89 -14.26 12.50
CA GLY A 1038 3.50 -15.49 12.00
C GLY A 1038 4.06 -15.47 10.59
N ASP A 1039 4.19 -14.30 9.96
CA ASP A 1039 4.84 -14.15 8.66
C ASP A 1039 6.28 -13.64 8.83
N LEU A 1040 7.24 -14.27 8.15
CA LEU A 1040 8.68 -14.03 8.33
C LEU A 1040 9.11 -12.60 7.96
N VAL A 1041 8.36 -11.92 7.09
CA VAL A 1041 8.63 -10.54 6.64
C VAL A 1041 8.54 -9.53 7.78
N GLY A 1042 7.58 -9.70 8.71
CA GLY A 1042 7.49 -8.85 9.90
C GLY A 1042 8.66 -9.06 10.88
N GLN A 1043 9.32 -10.21 10.84
CA GLN A 1043 10.52 -10.51 11.65
C GLN A 1043 11.81 -10.05 10.96
N SER A 1044 11.89 -10.10 9.62
CA SER A 1044 13.06 -9.64 8.85
C SER A 1044 13.15 -8.12 8.76
N LEU A 1045 12.02 -7.40 8.77
CA LEU A 1045 11.96 -5.92 8.77
C LEU A 1045 12.22 -5.29 10.16
N GLY A 1046 12.92 -6.02 11.06
CA GLY A 1046 13.43 -5.44 12.31
C GLY A 1046 12.50 -5.45 13.53
N ALA A 1047 11.42 -6.25 13.55
CA ALA A 1047 10.73 -6.56 14.80
C ALA A 1047 11.60 -7.50 15.68
N ASN A 1048 12.68 -6.95 16.22
CA ASN A 1048 13.63 -7.69 17.05
C ASN A 1048 12.92 -8.15 18.35
N PRO A 1049 13.15 -9.38 18.87
CA PRO A 1049 12.44 -9.92 20.03
C PRO A 1049 12.77 -9.25 21.38
N SER A 1050 13.53 -8.15 21.38
CA SER A 1050 14.14 -7.55 22.58
C SER A 1050 13.19 -6.70 23.43
N GLY A 1051 12.02 -6.31 22.89
CA GLY A 1051 10.92 -5.71 23.64
C GLY A 1051 9.61 -6.43 23.34
N THR A 1052 9.02 -7.12 24.32
CA THR A 1052 7.71 -7.77 24.11
C THR A 1052 6.60 -6.74 24.29
N PHE A 1053 6.16 -6.13 23.19
CA PHE A 1053 4.92 -5.36 23.18
C PHE A 1053 3.74 -6.33 23.34
N VAL A 1054 2.93 -6.15 24.38
CA VAL A 1054 1.76 -7.00 24.65
C VAL A 1054 0.50 -6.16 24.47
N ARG A 1055 -0.39 -6.59 23.56
CA ARG A 1055 -1.70 -5.97 23.34
C ARG A 1055 -2.55 -6.10 24.61
N ALA A 1056 -3.04 -4.99 25.14
CA ALA A 1056 -3.97 -5.02 26.27
C ALA A 1056 -5.35 -5.50 25.79
N GLY A 1057 -5.67 -6.78 26.05
CA GLY A 1057 -6.99 -7.37 25.80
C GLY A 1057 -7.18 -8.05 24.44
N LYS A 1058 -8.33 -8.72 24.27
CA LYS A 1058 -8.76 -9.28 22.98
C LYS A 1058 -9.46 -8.18 22.19
N ASP A 1059 -8.82 -7.81 21.10
CA ASP A 1059 -9.36 -7.17 19.91
C ASP A 1059 -9.26 -5.63 19.76
N PHE A 1060 -9.16 -4.78 20.80
CA PHE A 1060 -9.15 -3.30 20.58
C PHE A 1060 -8.40 -2.41 21.62
N GLY A 1061 -7.30 -2.85 22.27
CA GLY A 1061 -6.52 -2.00 23.21
C GLY A 1061 -5.15 -1.51 22.70
N PRO A 1062 -4.59 -0.40 23.26
CA PRO A 1062 -3.28 0.16 22.86
C PRO A 1062 -2.10 -0.75 23.27
N TRP A 1063 -0.97 -0.59 22.58
CA TRP A 1063 0.27 -1.36 22.79
C TRP A 1063 1.20 -0.64 23.78
N ILE A 1064 1.87 -1.40 24.65
CA ILE A 1064 2.76 -0.85 25.69
C ILE A 1064 4.19 -1.35 25.44
N ALA A 1065 5.15 -0.42 25.38
CA ALA A 1065 6.57 -0.72 25.31
C ALA A 1065 7.06 -1.33 26.62
N LYS A 1066 7.68 -2.51 26.52
CA LYS A 1066 8.27 -3.21 27.66
C LYS A 1066 9.74 -3.48 27.43
N ASP A 1067 10.55 -3.29 28.46
CA ASP A 1067 11.94 -3.72 28.47
C ASP A 1067 12.04 -5.26 28.31
N LYS A 1068 13.26 -5.76 28.10
CA LYS A 1068 13.56 -7.20 28.01
C LYS A 1068 13.13 -8.04 29.24
N ASN A 1069 12.73 -7.40 30.34
CA ASN A 1069 12.25 -8.03 31.57
C ASN A 1069 10.74 -7.90 31.74
N GLY A 1070 10.03 -7.23 30.81
CA GLY A 1070 8.58 -7.05 30.83
C GLY A 1070 8.07 -5.80 31.56
N ASN A 1071 8.96 -4.87 31.94
CA ASN A 1071 8.63 -3.61 32.63
C ASN A 1071 8.30 -2.50 31.63
N ALA A 1072 7.29 -1.67 31.92
CA ALA A 1072 6.94 -0.54 31.08
C ALA A 1072 8.08 0.51 31.06
N ILE A 1073 8.40 1.04 29.88
CA ILE A 1073 9.37 2.13 29.71
C ILE A 1073 8.68 3.46 30.06
N PRO A 1074 9.24 4.33 30.93
CA PRO A 1074 8.64 5.62 31.27
C PRO A 1074 8.60 6.57 30.06
N ILE A 1075 7.48 7.27 29.87
CA ILE A 1075 7.36 8.39 28.93
C ILE A 1075 7.91 9.65 29.63
N ASN A 1076 8.71 10.45 28.92
CA ASN A 1076 9.34 11.66 29.45
C ASN A 1076 8.29 12.78 29.71
N ASP A 1077 8.46 13.62 30.74
CA ASP A 1077 7.49 14.66 31.12
C ASP A 1077 7.19 15.68 30.01
N TRP A 1078 8.16 15.93 29.12
CA TRP A 1078 8.00 16.80 27.95
C TRP A 1078 7.00 16.23 26.93
N ILE A 1079 7.08 14.94 26.62
CA ILE A 1079 6.16 14.24 25.70
C ILE A 1079 4.72 14.36 26.20
N TYR A 1080 4.53 14.23 27.51
CA TYR A 1080 3.23 14.36 28.16
C TYR A 1080 2.64 15.77 27.96
N GLU A 1081 3.43 16.81 28.17
CA GLU A 1081 2.97 18.19 28.01
C GLU A 1081 2.67 18.57 26.54
N MET A 1082 3.46 18.08 25.57
CA MET A 1082 3.17 18.28 24.13
C MET A 1082 1.80 17.70 23.71
N THR A 1083 1.41 16.56 24.27
CA THR A 1083 0.10 15.97 23.96
C THR A 1083 -1.08 16.77 24.52
N LYS A 1084 -0.90 17.51 25.62
CA LYS A 1084 -1.91 18.44 26.13
C LYS A 1084 -2.09 19.65 25.22
N VAL A 1085 -0.99 20.19 24.69
CA VAL A 1085 -1.00 21.37 23.81
C VAL A 1085 -1.89 21.15 22.60
N HIS A 1086 -1.80 19.96 22.01
CA HIS A 1086 -2.53 19.60 20.80
C HIS A 1086 -3.82 18.79 21.05
N GLY A 1087 -4.28 18.67 22.31
CA GLY A 1087 -5.54 18.00 22.66
C GLY A 1087 -5.56 16.48 22.45
N ILE A 1088 -4.40 15.82 22.49
CA ILE A 1088 -4.22 14.39 22.21
C ILE A 1088 -4.32 13.57 23.52
N LYS A 1089 -5.16 12.52 23.53
CA LYS A 1089 -5.33 11.63 24.70
C LYS A 1089 -4.31 10.49 24.71
N LEU A 1090 -3.35 10.53 25.65
CA LEU A 1090 -2.49 9.38 25.97
C LEU A 1090 -3.17 8.42 26.97
N TRP A 1091 -3.02 7.11 26.78
CA TRP A 1091 -3.59 6.07 27.66
C TRP A 1091 -2.50 5.47 28.56
N HIS A 1092 -2.60 5.62 29.88
CA HIS A 1092 -1.69 5.04 30.89
C HIS A 1092 -2.39 3.93 31.71
N TYR A 1093 -1.62 3.04 32.35
CA TYR A 1093 -2.12 1.84 33.05
C TYR A 1093 -1.56 1.72 34.49
N ASP A 1094 -2.44 1.56 35.49
CA ASP A 1094 -2.09 1.08 36.84
C ASP A 1094 -2.30 -0.45 36.97
N SER A 1095 -1.42 -1.06 37.74
CA SER A 1095 -1.19 -2.47 38.10
C SER A 1095 -2.40 -3.42 38.33
N ASN A 1096 -3.65 -2.95 38.31
CA ASN A 1096 -4.84 -3.71 38.72
C ASN A 1096 -5.92 -3.94 37.64
N LEU A 1097 -5.62 -3.82 36.35
CA LEU A 1097 -6.46 -4.24 35.20
C LEU A 1097 -7.87 -3.59 35.16
N LYS A 1098 -7.98 -2.30 35.48
CA LYS A 1098 -9.19 -1.50 35.22
C LYS A 1098 -8.87 -0.30 34.32
N TYR A 1099 -9.63 -0.15 33.23
CA TYR A 1099 -9.61 1.05 32.40
C TYR A 1099 -10.34 2.19 33.14
N SER A 1100 -9.67 3.34 33.30
CA SER A 1100 -10.31 4.64 33.45
C SER A 1100 -9.74 5.55 32.37
N SER A 1101 -10.57 6.37 31.74
CA SER A 1101 -10.07 7.58 31.08
C SER A 1101 -9.27 8.33 32.12
N ILE A 1102 -8.00 8.54 31.82
CA ILE A 1102 -7.11 9.33 32.66
C ILE A 1102 -7.40 10.79 32.30
N ASP A 1103 -8.31 11.40 33.06
CA ASP A 1103 -8.15 12.81 33.43
C ASP A 1103 -7.17 12.78 34.62
N ILE A 1104 -5.85 12.71 34.36
CA ILE A 1104 -4.88 12.78 35.46
C ILE A 1104 -4.70 14.26 35.82
N ILE A 1105 -5.60 14.70 36.69
CA ILE A 1105 -5.24 15.56 37.81
C ILE A 1105 -4.54 14.63 38.81
N GLN A 1106 -3.21 14.71 38.89
CA GLN A 1106 -2.50 14.60 40.17
C GLN A 1106 -1.23 15.42 40.09
#